data_AF-A0A971ENN0-F1
#
_entry.id   AF-A0A971ENN0-F1
#
_cell.length_a   1.000
_cell.length_b   1.000
_cell.length_c   1.000
_cell.angle_alpha   90.00
_cell.angle_beta   90.00
_cell.angle_gamma   90.00
#
_symmetry.space_group_name_H-M   'P 1'
#
loop_
_entity.id
_entity.type
_entity.pdbx_description
1 polymer ?
#
loop_
_entity_poly.entity_id
_entity_poly.type
_entity_poly.pdbx_seq_one_letter_code
_entity_poly.pdbx_strand_id
1 'polypeptide(L)'
;MSCMSKGKNSVFLKSILVTLMIMAIVFASSPATMTTSAAATQNIADGVILHAWCWSFNTIRNNMALIAEAGYTSVQTSPITNCVEASMNLRDWYYHYQPTDYKIGNYQLGTEAEFAAMCQEAENYGINIIVDVVANHVTSDYSKISSNIKNQPNFLRTNTPISNWNSRYEITQLSLLGLWDNNTQNVAVQNYIKSFLQRCIQLGADGFRYDAAKHIELPDDGNFGGNFWPNILNNGAKFQYGEVLQDSVSREDAYANYMSVTASKYGQRVRDAIKANNFSVSNILDYQINVHPSKLVTWVESHDTYANDVTNPDSSQSMTDEQIKFAWALIAARAGGTPLFFSRPVGGGGKSYDNRFPGLTQIGDRGSTLFMNDEIVAVNKFRNAMVGESEYLRNPNNDRRILMIERGNRGVVIINLYNSNVSLSSPTNLANGTYTNRTNNNNVFTVSNGIITGILPARSVVVLYNDTPGGGGSGAVITFQKPSNWGSNIRVYIYDGNGGGEIAPWPGVSMTNNGNGTYSYTYTGNFANPLVIFNDGTNQTSHSGFPLVAGGVYNINGLVTNNSNIITIYYYTSWSNCYIHYQIGSGSWTTVPGVLMSNSSYSGYKTITIDLGTNTTLRACFNNGSGTWDNNSNNDYRFNSPGVYTVRNGTITSGSPN
;
A
#
# COMPACT_ATOMS: atom_id res chain seq x y z
N MET A 1 50.90 -4.32 49.90
CA MET A 1 51.68 -5.18 48.99
C MET A 1 51.55 -4.56 47.61
N SER A 2 52.41 -3.60 47.19
CA SER A 2 53.82 -3.74 46.76
C SER A 2 53.95 -4.84 45.70
N CYS A 3 54.29 -4.59 44.43
CA CYS A 3 55.50 -3.98 43.89
C CYS A 3 55.27 -3.58 42.42
N MET A 4 55.56 -2.34 41.98
CA MET A 4 56.84 -1.89 41.35
C MET A 4 57.00 -2.26 39.87
N SER A 5 57.48 -1.41 38.94
CA SER A 5 57.88 0.00 38.97
C SER A 5 58.33 0.48 37.57
N LYS A 6 58.23 1.81 37.33
CA LYS A 6 59.20 2.75 36.70
C LYS A 6 59.64 2.49 35.22
N GLY A 7 59.81 3.49 34.37
CA GLY A 7 59.67 4.95 34.51
C GLY A 7 60.47 5.73 33.44
N LYS A 8 60.06 6.99 33.26
CA LYS A 8 60.85 8.22 32.97
C LYS A 8 61.48 8.47 31.57
N ASN A 9 60.85 9.47 30.91
CA ASN A 9 61.34 10.82 30.56
C ASN A 9 62.43 11.10 29.50
N SER A 10 62.09 12.15 28.73
CA SER A 10 62.92 13.25 28.19
C SER A 10 63.51 13.03 26.78
N VAL A 11 63.68 14.00 25.87
CA VAL A 11 63.41 15.45 25.74
C VAL A 11 63.92 15.84 24.33
N PHE A 12 63.31 16.84 23.66
CA PHE A 12 63.85 17.66 22.52
C PHE A 12 63.99 17.00 21.13
N LEU A 13 63.89 17.67 19.97
CA LEU A 13 63.37 18.97 19.49
C LEU A 13 63.46 18.91 17.93
N LYS A 14 62.66 19.74 17.24
CA LYS A 14 62.80 20.26 15.85
C LYS A 14 62.25 19.47 14.64
N SER A 15 61.07 19.93 14.23
CA SER A 15 60.77 20.55 12.91
C SER A 15 61.14 19.82 11.62
N ILE A 16 60.17 19.18 10.95
CA ILE A 16 60.12 19.07 9.48
C ILE A 16 58.65 19.16 9.01
N LEU A 17 58.41 20.05 8.04
CA LEU A 17 57.16 20.25 7.31
C LEU A 17 56.52 18.93 6.84
N VAL A 18 55.21 18.74 7.07
CA VAL A 18 54.39 17.83 6.25
C VAL A 18 53.09 18.53 5.86
N THR A 19 52.94 18.64 4.55
CA THR A 19 51.83 19.18 3.77
C THR A 19 50.50 18.51 4.11
N LEU A 20 49.41 19.30 4.10
CA LEU A 20 48.02 18.82 4.13
C LEU A 20 47.78 17.72 3.08
N MET A 21 47.30 16.57 3.52
CA MET A 21 46.43 15.70 2.71
C MET A 21 45.19 15.38 3.55
N ILE A 22 44.13 16.13 3.29
CA ILE A 22 42.77 15.80 3.71
C ILE A 22 42.38 14.57 2.88
N MET A 23 42.42 13.39 3.48
CA MET A 23 41.84 12.20 2.86
C MET A 23 40.33 12.24 3.16
N ALA A 24 39.57 12.78 2.21
CA ALA A 24 38.13 12.67 2.21
C ALA A 24 37.75 11.19 2.12
N ILE A 25 37.27 10.62 3.22
CA ILE A 25 36.57 9.33 3.20
C ILE A 25 35.21 9.62 2.57
N VAL A 26 35.12 9.41 1.26
CA VAL A 26 33.86 9.30 0.55
C VAL A 26 33.20 8.01 1.05
N PHE A 27 32.21 8.13 1.93
CA PHE A 27 31.24 7.07 2.13
C PHE A 27 30.47 6.93 0.82
N ALA A 28 30.91 5.99 -0.03
CA ALA A 28 30.09 5.52 -1.13
C ALA A 28 28.92 4.74 -0.52
N SER A 29 27.78 5.42 -0.35
CA SER A 29 26.50 4.76 -0.09
C SER A 29 26.21 3.82 -1.26
N SER A 30 26.29 2.51 -1.03
CA SER A 30 25.79 1.52 -1.97
C SER A 30 24.32 1.82 -2.26
N PRO A 31 23.88 1.88 -3.53
CA PRO A 31 22.47 2.08 -3.84
C PRO A 31 21.70 0.85 -3.33
N ALA A 32 20.76 1.07 -2.42
CA ALA A 32 19.80 0.05 -2.04
C ALA A 32 19.02 -0.33 -3.31
N THR A 33 19.13 -1.59 -3.73
CA THR A 33 18.30 -2.14 -4.79
C THR A 33 16.87 -2.26 -4.28
N MET A 34 16.03 -1.29 -4.63
CA MET A 34 14.58 -1.36 -4.45
C MET A 34 14.04 -2.53 -5.28
N THR A 35 13.52 -3.55 -4.62
CA THR A 35 12.59 -4.50 -5.23
C THR A 35 11.32 -3.73 -5.60
N THR A 36 11.07 -3.54 -6.89
CA THR A 36 9.81 -2.99 -7.39
C THR A 36 8.70 -4.01 -7.13
N SER A 37 8.01 -3.85 -6.01
CA SER A 37 6.59 -4.22 -5.93
C SER A 37 5.87 -3.55 -7.11
N ALA A 38 4.77 -4.14 -7.59
CA ALA A 38 3.90 -3.47 -8.56
C ALA A 38 3.72 -2.02 -8.09
N ALA A 39 4.25 -1.05 -8.84
CA ALA A 39 4.36 0.32 -8.38
C ALA A 39 3.00 0.76 -7.87
N ALA A 40 2.92 1.11 -6.58
CA ALA A 40 1.73 1.73 -6.02
C ALA A 40 1.33 2.86 -6.99
N THR A 41 0.05 2.91 -7.35
CA THR A 41 -0.46 3.87 -8.32
C THR A 41 -0.05 5.27 -7.84
N GLN A 42 0.56 6.09 -8.70
CA GLN A 42 1.01 7.42 -8.28
C GLN A 42 -0.15 8.30 -7.80
N ASN A 43 -1.38 8.00 -8.22
CA ASN A 43 -2.59 8.66 -7.76
C ASN A 43 -3.25 7.87 -6.62
N ILE A 44 -3.37 8.51 -5.45
CA ILE A 44 -4.01 7.98 -4.24
C ILE A 44 -5.47 7.58 -4.51
N ALA A 45 -6.18 8.36 -5.35
CA ALA A 45 -7.61 8.14 -5.60
C ALA A 45 -7.91 6.81 -6.33
N ASP A 46 -6.93 6.29 -7.07
CA ASP A 46 -7.07 5.08 -7.88
C ASP A 46 -6.74 3.81 -7.09
N GLY A 47 -5.99 3.93 -5.99
CA GLY A 47 -5.53 2.81 -5.19
C GLY A 47 -6.47 2.46 -4.03
N VAL A 48 -5.88 1.96 -2.94
CA VAL A 48 -6.59 1.59 -1.70
C VAL A 48 -5.88 2.18 -0.48
N ILE A 49 -6.66 2.65 0.49
CA ILE A 49 -6.17 3.32 1.70
C ILE A 49 -6.20 2.34 2.88
N LEU A 50 -5.09 2.19 3.60
CA LEU A 50 -5.09 1.55 4.93
C LEU A 50 -5.35 2.61 5.99
N HIS A 51 -6.46 2.53 6.70
CA HIS A 51 -6.66 3.31 7.92
C HIS A 51 -5.95 2.61 9.09
N ALA A 52 -4.73 3.06 9.39
CA ALA A 52 -3.89 2.60 10.50
C ALA A 52 -4.36 3.24 11.82
N TRP A 53 -5.63 2.99 12.16
CA TRP A 53 -6.33 3.61 13.27
C TRP A 53 -5.65 3.27 14.61
N CYS A 54 -5.29 4.31 15.36
CA CYS A 54 -4.55 4.26 16.62
C CYS A 54 -3.12 3.66 16.53
N TRP A 55 -2.54 3.47 15.35
CA TRP A 55 -1.14 3.02 15.24
C TRP A 55 -0.20 4.20 15.46
N SER A 56 0.83 4.04 16.28
CA SER A 56 1.86 5.08 16.43
C SER A 56 2.65 5.28 15.14
N PHE A 57 3.31 6.44 15.01
CA PHE A 57 4.17 6.71 13.86
C PHE A 57 5.26 5.65 13.68
N ASN A 58 5.88 5.21 14.78
CA ASN A 58 6.87 4.14 14.78
C ASN A 58 6.26 2.79 14.37
N THR A 59 5.04 2.48 14.81
CA THR A 59 4.35 1.24 14.40
C THR A 59 4.06 1.23 12.91
N ILE A 60 3.56 2.34 12.34
CA ILE A 60 3.34 2.46 10.90
C ILE A 60 4.68 2.30 10.16
N ARG A 61 5.72 3.04 10.58
CA ARG A 61 7.06 2.96 9.99
C ARG A 61 7.61 1.54 9.98
N ASN A 62 7.55 0.85 11.12
CA ASN A 62 8.09 -0.51 11.27
C ASN A 62 7.29 -1.58 10.49
N ASN A 63 6.08 -1.26 10.02
CA ASN A 63 5.24 -2.16 9.22
C ASN A 63 5.16 -1.71 7.74
N MET A 64 5.93 -0.69 7.31
CA MET A 64 5.81 -0.12 5.96
C MET A 64 6.00 -1.15 4.85
N ALA A 65 6.96 -2.06 5.00
CA ALA A 65 7.20 -3.16 4.05
C ALA A 65 5.97 -4.07 3.90
N LEU A 66 5.32 -4.43 5.00
CA LEU A 66 4.11 -5.26 5.00
C LEU A 66 2.92 -4.51 4.37
N ILE A 67 2.80 -3.22 4.64
CA ILE A 67 1.76 -2.36 4.05
C ILE A 67 1.92 -2.29 2.53
N ALA A 68 3.15 -2.09 2.04
CA ALA A 68 3.45 -2.07 0.62
C ALA A 68 3.23 -3.44 -0.05
N GLU A 69 3.67 -4.53 0.60
CA GLU A 69 3.45 -5.89 0.10
C GLU A 69 1.96 -6.25 0.02
N ALA A 70 1.16 -5.74 0.97
CA ALA A 70 -0.28 -5.89 0.99
C ALA A 70 -1.01 -5.08 -0.10
N GLY A 71 -0.30 -4.26 -0.87
CA GLY A 71 -0.83 -3.55 -2.04
C GLY A 71 -1.58 -2.26 -1.71
N TYR A 72 -1.43 -1.71 -0.49
CA TYR A 72 -1.93 -0.37 -0.20
C TYR A 72 -1.11 0.67 -0.94
N THR A 73 -1.76 1.74 -1.37
CA THR A 73 -1.11 2.88 -2.03
C THR A 73 -0.95 4.07 -1.09
N SER A 74 -1.66 4.03 0.03
CA SER A 74 -1.62 5.06 1.05
C SER A 74 -2.01 4.53 2.43
N VAL A 75 -1.52 5.21 3.46
CA VAL A 75 -1.89 5.01 4.86
C VAL A 75 -2.57 6.27 5.38
N GLN A 76 -3.72 6.12 6.01
CA GLN A 76 -4.32 7.17 6.84
C GLN A 76 -3.93 6.98 8.30
N THR A 77 -3.36 8.01 8.92
CA THR A 77 -3.09 8.08 10.37
C THR A 77 -4.34 8.51 11.13
N SER A 78 -4.38 8.25 12.44
CA SER A 78 -5.25 9.00 13.37
C SER A 78 -4.78 10.46 13.50
N PRO A 79 -5.57 11.36 14.13
CA PRO A 79 -5.20 12.76 14.33
C PRO A 79 -3.83 12.95 14.99
N ILE A 80 -3.00 13.76 14.34
CA ILE A 80 -1.60 13.97 14.75
C ILE A 80 -1.38 15.25 15.55
N THR A 81 -2.42 16.06 15.77
CA THR A 81 -2.33 17.28 16.57
C THR A 81 -2.10 16.96 18.05
N ASN A 82 -1.59 17.92 18.82
CA ASN A 82 -1.68 17.88 20.28
C ASN A 82 -3.14 17.62 20.69
N CYS A 83 -3.36 16.75 21.65
CA CYS A 83 -4.68 16.38 22.14
C CYS A 83 -4.72 16.31 23.67
N VAL A 84 -5.90 16.06 24.23
CA VAL A 84 -6.07 15.88 25.67
C VAL A 84 -5.40 14.57 26.10
N GLU A 85 -4.48 14.66 27.07
CA GLU A 85 -3.78 13.51 27.62
C GLU A 85 -4.68 12.69 28.57
N ALA A 86 -4.73 11.37 28.31
CA ALA A 86 -5.43 10.38 29.11
C ALA A 86 -4.61 9.08 29.16
N SER A 87 -5.26 7.90 29.21
CA SER A 87 -4.54 6.63 29.14
C SER A 87 -4.24 6.21 27.70
N MET A 88 -3.40 5.18 27.53
CA MET A 88 -3.15 4.52 26.25
C MET A 88 -4.16 3.40 25.96
N ASN A 89 -5.20 3.22 26.77
CA ASN A 89 -6.22 2.21 26.53
C ASN A 89 -6.97 2.52 25.22
N LEU A 90 -7.24 1.52 24.38
CA LEU A 90 -8.02 1.71 23.15
C LEU A 90 -9.41 2.31 23.37
N ARG A 91 -9.98 2.17 24.57
CA ARG A 91 -11.25 2.83 24.94
C ARG A 91 -11.15 4.36 24.99
N ASP A 92 -9.94 4.89 25.11
CA ASP A 92 -9.62 6.32 25.13
C ASP A 92 -9.25 6.87 23.74
N TRP A 93 -9.52 6.11 22.67
CA TRP A 93 -9.24 6.51 21.28
C TRP A 93 -9.81 7.89 20.91
N TYR A 94 -10.98 8.24 21.47
CA TYR A 94 -11.72 9.46 21.14
C TYR A 94 -10.96 10.73 21.55
N TYR A 95 -9.94 10.64 22.42
CA TYR A 95 -9.09 11.79 22.73
C TYR A 95 -8.23 12.22 21.54
N HIS A 96 -7.97 11.37 20.54
CA HIS A 96 -7.41 11.82 19.25
C HIS A 96 -8.22 12.98 18.66
N TYR A 97 -9.54 12.95 18.84
CA TYR A 97 -10.50 13.91 18.30
C TYR A 97 -10.77 15.08 19.24
N GLN A 98 -9.89 15.32 20.21
CA GLN A 98 -9.96 16.46 21.12
C GLN A 98 -8.67 17.28 21.07
N PRO A 99 -8.43 18.03 19.98
CA PRO A 99 -7.23 18.85 19.86
C PRO A 99 -7.12 19.86 21.00
N THR A 100 -5.89 20.09 21.46
CA THR A 100 -5.56 21.16 22.40
C THR A 100 -4.78 22.29 21.73
N ASP A 101 -4.09 21.99 20.63
CA ASP A 101 -3.38 22.94 19.75
C ASP A 101 -3.18 22.32 18.34
N TYR A 102 -2.99 23.16 17.32
CA TYR A 102 -2.66 22.73 15.96
C TYR A 102 -1.15 22.56 15.77
N LYS A 103 -0.54 21.70 16.58
CA LYS A 103 0.88 21.32 16.51
C LYS A 103 1.02 19.82 16.38
N ILE A 104 2.00 19.37 15.59
CA ILE A 104 2.24 17.94 15.34
C ILE A 104 2.83 17.27 16.58
N GLY A 105 2.31 16.08 16.88
CA GLY A 105 2.76 15.19 17.94
C GLY A 105 1.76 15.12 19.09
N ASN A 106 1.62 13.94 19.68
CA ASN A 106 0.84 13.72 20.88
C ASN A 106 1.31 12.45 21.61
N TYR A 107 0.85 12.28 22.85
CA TYR A 107 1.24 11.14 23.68
C TYR A 107 0.81 9.78 23.12
N GLN A 108 -0.19 9.75 22.23
CA GLN A 108 -0.75 8.52 21.65
C GLN A 108 0.03 8.01 20.44
N LEU A 109 0.42 8.90 19.54
CA LEU A 109 1.01 8.55 18.24
C LEU A 109 2.52 8.78 18.16
N GLY A 110 3.06 9.69 18.98
CA GLY A 110 4.47 10.04 19.00
C GLY A 110 4.72 11.52 18.67
N THR A 111 5.98 11.83 18.43
CA THR A 111 6.52 13.18 18.19
C THR A 111 6.49 13.58 16.72
N GLU A 112 6.66 14.87 16.44
CA GLU A 112 6.83 15.39 15.06
C GLU A 112 8.02 14.76 14.32
N ALA A 113 9.12 14.49 15.04
CA ALA A 113 10.29 13.82 14.45
C ALA A 113 9.99 12.37 14.04
N GLU A 114 9.19 11.65 14.83
CA GLU A 114 8.75 10.29 14.49
C GLU A 114 7.76 10.29 13.33
N PHE A 115 6.87 11.30 13.26
CA PHE A 115 6.01 11.51 12.10
C PHE A 115 6.81 11.72 10.82
N ALA A 116 7.81 12.61 10.84
CA ALA A 116 8.69 12.86 9.70
C ALA A 116 9.46 11.60 9.28
N ALA A 117 9.98 10.84 10.25
CA ALA A 117 10.67 9.59 9.98
C ALA A 117 9.74 8.50 9.40
N MET A 118 8.47 8.47 9.80
CA MET A 118 7.46 7.58 9.23
C MET A 118 7.15 7.96 7.78
N CYS A 119 6.99 9.25 7.48
CA CYS A 119 6.76 9.72 6.11
C CYS A 119 7.96 9.43 5.20
N GLN A 120 9.19 9.65 5.67
CA GLN A 120 10.40 9.32 4.91
C GLN A 120 10.50 7.83 4.58
N GLU A 121 10.11 6.97 5.52
CA GLU A 121 10.07 5.53 5.26
C GLU A 121 8.95 5.17 4.28
N ALA A 122 7.80 5.83 4.36
CA ALA A 122 6.71 5.62 3.40
C ALA A 122 7.15 5.92 1.97
N GLU A 123 7.92 7.00 1.77
CA GLU A 123 8.52 7.36 0.49
C GLU A 123 9.42 6.25 -0.07
N ASN A 124 10.22 5.58 0.78
CA ASN A 124 11.07 4.44 0.38
C ASN A 124 10.28 3.26 -0.21
N TYR A 125 8.97 3.17 0.06
CA TYR A 125 8.10 2.13 -0.48
C TYR A 125 7.06 2.67 -1.48
N GLY A 126 7.09 3.97 -1.80
CA GLY A 126 6.08 4.61 -2.65
C GLY A 126 4.69 4.67 -2.01
N ILE A 127 4.60 4.66 -0.69
CA ILE A 127 3.35 4.75 0.07
C ILE A 127 3.07 6.20 0.42
N ASN A 128 1.87 6.67 0.10
CA ASN A 128 1.45 8.03 0.44
C ASN A 128 0.89 8.11 1.86
N ILE A 129 1.09 9.23 2.56
CA ILE A 129 0.56 9.46 3.90
C ILE A 129 -0.62 10.45 3.89
N ILE A 130 -1.77 10.00 4.38
CA ILE A 130 -2.96 10.81 4.61
C ILE A 130 -3.07 11.09 6.12
N VAL A 131 -3.16 12.37 6.49
CA VAL A 131 -3.31 12.78 7.89
C VAL A 131 -4.79 13.04 8.19
N ASP A 132 -5.31 12.47 9.28
CA ASP A 132 -6.62 12.85 9.82
C ASP A 132 -6.53 14.21 10.54
N VAL A 133 -7.38 15.15 10.15
CA VAL A 133 -7.35 16.56 10.56
C VAL A 133 -8.66 16.94 11.20
N VAL A 134 -8.58 17.29 12.49
CA VAL A 134 -9.70 17.80 13.28
C VAL A 134 -9.71 19.33 13.21
N ALA A 135 -10.27 19.84 12.12
CA ALA A 135 -10.29 21.28 11.82
C ALA A 135 -11.52 22.01 12.38
N ASN A 136 -12.62 21.30 12.61
CA ASN A 136 -13.88 21.90 13.03
C ASN A 136 -13.83 22.47 14.45
N HIS A 137 -13.23 21.73 15.37
CA HIS A 137 -13.31 22.01 16.80
C HIS A 137 -11.98 21.73 17.50
N VAL A 138 -11.92 22.15 18.76
CA VAL A 138 -10.93 21.70 19.75
C VAL A 138 -11.66 21.01 20.92
N THR A 139 -10.92 20.50 21.90
CA THR A 139 -11.49 19.82 23.08
C THR A 139 -12.62 20.62 23.76
N SER A 140 -13.56 19.89 24.39
CA SER A 140 -14.61 20.48 25.24
C SER A 140 -14.06 21.02 26.55
N ASP A 141 -12.90 20.54 27.01
CA ASP A 141 -12.24 21.05 28.22
C ASP A 141 -11.47 22.35 27.92
N TYR A 142 -12.14 23.48 28.14
CA TYR A 142 -11.57 24.81 27.93
C TYR A 142 -10.25 25.03 28.69
N SER A 143 -10.04 24.37 29.84
CA SER A 143 -8.81 24.51 30.61
C SER A 143 -7.60 23.95 29.88
N LYS A 144 -7.81 22.92 29.05
CA LYS A 144 -6.76 22.20 28.29
C LYS A 144 -6.42 22.85 26.95
N ILE A 145 -7.27 23.74 26.43
CA ILE A 145 -6.99 24.47 25.19
C ILE A 145 -5.72 25.32 25.38
N SER A 146 -4.80 25.25 24.43
CA SER A 146 -3.54 25.98 24.42
C SER A 146 -3.76 27.50 24.45
N SER A 147 -2.84 28.23 25.10
CA SER A 147 -2.83 29.70 25.05
C SER A 147 -2.64 30.25 23.63
N ASN A 148 -2.04 29.47 22.72
CA ASN A 148 -1.92 29.83 21.30
C ASN A 148 -3.28 29.98 20.61
N ILE A 149 -4.33 29.35 21.15
CA ILE A 149 -5.71 29.46 20.67
C ILE A 149 -6.49 30.41 21.58
N LYS A 150 -6.45 30.22 22.90
CA LYS A 150 -7.26 31.01 23.86
C LYS A 150 -6.97 32.50 23.85
N ASN A 151 -5.71 32.88 23.64
CA ASN A 151 -5.31 34.29 23.66
C ASN A 151 -5.57 34.99 22.32
N GLN A 152 -6.04 34.27 21.30
CA GLN A 152 -6.33 34.85 20.00
C GLN A 152 -7.77 35.40 19.97
N PRO A 153 -7.96 36.60 19.43
CA PRO A 153 -9.29 37.20 19.37
C PRO A 153 -10.21 36.37 18.47
N ASN A 154 -11.33 35.92 19.03
CA ASN A 154 -12.41 35.23 18.32
C ASN A 154 -11.94 33.99 17.52
N PHE A 155 -10.99 33.20 18.07
CA PHE A 155 -10.60 31.92 17.48
C PHE A 155 -11.66 30.83 17.68
N LEU A 156 -12.34 30.85 18.83
CA LEU A 156 -13.42 29.92 19.15
C LEU A 156 -14.75 30.65 19.06
N ARG A 157 -15.76 29.99 18.48
CA ARG A 157 -17.10 30.52 18.29
C ARG A 157 -17.97 30.24 19.51
N THR A 158 -18.16 28.97 19.85
CA THR A 158 -19.06 28.54 20.92
C THR A 158 -18.81 27.09 21.32
N ASN A 159 -19.26 26.69 22.52
CA ASN A 159 -19.47 25.29 22.90
C ASN A 159 -20.96 24.96 23.08
N THR A 160 -21.86 25.83 22.62
CA THR A 160 -23.31 25.61 22.67
C THR A 160 -23.66 24.44 21.77
N PRO A 161 -24.21 23.32 22.28
CA PRO A 161 -24.44 22.13 21.46
C PRO A 161 -25.48 22.33 20.37
N ILE A 162 -25.30 21.63 19.24
CA ILE A 162 -26.31 21.50 18.19
C ILE A 162 -27.57 20.85 18.78
N SER A 163 -28.73 21.46 18.54
CA SER A 163 -30.03 20.93 18.97
C SER A 163 -30.89 20.50 17.78
N ASN A 164 -30.79 21.21 16.66
CA ASN A 164 -31.53 20.94 15.44
C ASN A 164 -30.61 20.44 14.32
N TRP A 165 -30.54 19.12 14.15
CA TRP A 165 -29.77 18.43 13.10
C TRP A 165 -30.35 18.57 11.69
N ASN A 166 -31.40 19.37 11.49
CA ASN A 166 -31.88 19.78 10.17
C ASN A 166 -31.56 21.26 9.87
N SER A 167 -30.89 21.97 10.78
CA SER A 167 -30.48 23.37 10.59
C SER A 167 -29.04 23.43 10.10
N ARG A 168 -28.83 23.84 8.85
CA ARG A 168 -27.48 24.05 8.30
C ARG A 168 -26.68 25.06 9.10
N TYR A 169 -27.35 26.09 9.62
CA TYR A 169 -26.76 27.05 10.54
C TYR A 169 -26.28 26.38 11.83
N GLU A 170 -27.14 25.63 12.53
CA GLU A 170 -26.71 25.01 13.79
C GLU A 170 -25.58 24.01 13.56
N ILE A 171 -25.69 23.16 12.53
CA ILE A 171 -24.67 22.17 12.21
C ILE A 171 -23.30 22.79 11.98
N THR A 172 -23.24 24.01 11.43
CA THR A 172 -21.97 24.65 11.06
C THR A 172 -21.49 25.74 12.02
N GLN A 173 -22.37 26.28 12.85
CA GLN A 173 -22.08 27.44 13.71
C GLN A 173 -22.23 27.13 15.20
N LEU A 174 -22.71 25.93 15.55
CA LEU A 174 -22.82 25.44 16.93
C LEU A 174 -21.94 24.20 17.14
N SER A 175 -21.80 23.80 18.39
CA SER A 175 -20.86 22.79 18.83
C SER A 175 -21.35 21.35 18.60
N LEU A 176 -20.51 20.56 17.95
CA LEU A 176 -20.62 19.10 17.94
C LEU A 176 -20.21 18.55 19.32
N LEU A 177 -21.15 17.88 20.02
CA LEU A 177 -20.88 17.17 21.29
C LEU A 177 -20.30 18.03 22.43
N GLY A 178 -20.45 19.35 22.38
CA GLY A 178 -19.86 20.27 23.37
C GLY A 178 -18.38 20.57 23.15
N LEU A 179 -17.79 20.10 22.05
CA LEU A 179 -16.43 20.43 21.61
C LEU A 179 -16.39 21.90 21.16
N TRP A 180 -15.40 22.67 21.63
CA TRP A 180 -15.34 24.09 21.30
C TRP A 180 -15.16 24.29 19.81
N ASP A 181 -16.15 24.91 19.19
CA ASP A 181 -16.24 25.08 17.75
C ASP A 181 -15.31 26.21 17.29
N ASN A 182 -14.48 25.95 16.28
CA ASN A 182 -13.58 26.95 15.74
C ASN A 182 -14.37 27.98 14.95
N ASN A 183 -14.00 29.24 15.07
CA ASN A 183 -14.57 30.31 14.27
C ASN A 183 -13.99 30.30 12.84
N THR A 184 -14.47 29.39 12.01
CA THR A 184 -14.00 29.09 10.66
C THR A 184 -14.11 30.24 9.65
N GLN A 185 -14.97 31.25 9.86
CA GLN A 185 -14.95 32.48 9.03
C GLN A 185 -13.80 33.42 9.41
N ASN A 186 -13.16 33.24 10.57
CA ASN A 186 -11.99 34.03 10.95
C ASN A 186 -10.76 33.57 10.16
N VAL A 187 -10.25 34.46 9.29
CA VAL A 187 -9.09 34.19 8.43
C VAL A 187 -7.83 33.81 9.25
N ALA A 188 -7.69 34.33 10.48
CA ALA A 188 -6.57 33.95 11.34
C ALA A 188 -6.65 32.48 11.79
N VAL A 189 -7.85 31.96 12.06
CA VAL A 189 -8.08 30.53 12.35
C VAL A 189 -7.74 29.69 11.12
N GLN A 190 -8.25 30.08 9.95
CA GLN A 190 -7.97 29.39 8.69
C GLN A 190 -6.47 29.30 8.43
N ASN A 191 -5.74 30.41 8.59
CA ASN A 191 -4.30 30.45 8.36
C ASN A 191 -3.51 29.66 9.40
N TYR A 192 -3.98 29.61 10.65
CA TYR A 192 -3.37 28.80 11.71
C TYR A 192 -3.46 27.29 11.37
N ILE A 193 -4.66 26.82 11.02
CA ILE A 193 -4.88 25.43 10.59
C ILE A 193 -4.13 25.13 9.29
N LYS A 194 -4.18 26.02 8.30
CA LYS A 194 -3.45 25.88 7.03
C LYS A 194 -1.95 25.77 7.23
N SER A 195 -1.38 26.51 8.19
CA SER A 195 0.05 26.42 8.51
C SER A 195 0.41 25.05 9.07
N PHE A 196 -0.45 24.46 9.91
CA PHE A 196 -0.31 23.07 10.36
C PHE A 196 -0.36 22.09 9.17
N LEU A 197 -1.31 22.24 8.25
CA LEU A 197 -1.39 21.40 7.05
C LEU A 197 -0.13 21.50 6.18
N GLN A 198 0.33 22.72 5.90
CA GLN A 198 1.56 22.95 5.13
C GLN A 198 2.79 22.36 5.83
N ARG A 199 2.83 22.41 7.17
CA ARG A 199 3.89 21.75 7.94
C ARG A 199 3.85 20.23 7.79
N CYS A 200 2.66 19.61 7.77
CA CYS A 200 2.53 18.18 7.49
C CYS A 200 3.08 17.83 6.11
N ILE A 201 2.73 18.60 5.07
CA ILE A 201 3.24 18.40 3.71
C ILE A 201 4.76 18.54 3.65
N GLN A 202 5.33 19.56 4.32
CA GLN A 202 6.78 19.75 4.40
C GLN A 202 7.53 18.57 5.03
N LEU A 203 6.87 17.79 5.88
CA LEU A 203 7.43 16.62 6.55
C LEU A 203 7.17 15.31 5.79
N GLY A 204 6.47 15.36 4.65
CA GLY A 204 6.22 14.21 3.78
C GLY A 204 4.80 13.66 3.81
N ALA A 205 3.83 14.38 4.41
CA ALA A 205 2.42 14.03 4.17
C ALA A 205 2.03 14.30 2.71
N ASP A 206 1.10 13.49 2.19
CA ASP A 206 0.62 13.57 0.81
C ASP A 206 -0.85 13.96 0.72
N GLY A 207 -1.59 13.87 1.82
CA GLY A 207 -3.02 14.12 1.81
C GLY A 207 -3.65 14.32 3.17
N PHE A 208 -4.94 14.65 3.15
CA PHE A 208 -5.72 14.93 4.35
C PHE A 208 -7.11 14.28 4.32
N ARG A 209 -7.52 13.74 5.47
CA ARG A 209 -8.91 13.42 5.82
C ARG A 209 -9.41 14.49 6.76
N TYR A 210 -10.45 15.22 6.38
CA TYR A 210 -11.05 16.24 7.25
C TYR A 210 -12.16 15.65 8.10
N ASP A 211 -11.90 15.56 9.39
CA ASP A 211 -12.87 15.18 10.41
C ASP A 211 -14.05 16.15 10.44
N ALA A 212 -15.25 15.61 10.64
CA ALA A 212 -16.47 16.39 10.80
C ALA A 212 -16.63 17.49 9.73
N ALA A 213 -16.20 17.25 8.49
CA ALA A 213 -16.16 18.28 7.43
C ALA A 213 -17.55 18.90 7.19
N LYS A 214 -18.61 18.10 7.35
CA LYS A 214 -20.02 18.57 7.31
C LYS A 214 -20.30 19.76 8.24
N HIS A 215 -19.55 19.89 9.34
CA HIS A 215 -19.74 20.92 10.36
C HIS A 215 -19.01 22.24 10.06
N ILE A 216 -18.30 22.35 8.94
CA ILE A 216 -17.71 23.64 8.51
C ILE A 216 -18.43 24.16 7.29
N GLU A 217 -18.87 25.42 7.35
CA GLU A 217 -19.64 26.06 6.30
C GLU A 217 -18.94 26.08 4.92
N LEU A 218 -19.76 26.05 3.87
CA LEU A 218 -19.34 26.31 2.50
C LEU A 218 -19.49 27.81 2.16
N PRO A 219 -18.81 28.32 1.12
CA PRO A 219 -18.95 29.72 0.72
C PRO A 219 -20.39 30.14 0.39
N ASP A 220 -21.23 29.20 -0.05
CA ASP A 220 -22.61 29.42 -0.46
C ASP A 220 -23.65 29.06 0.63
N ASP A 221 -23.23 28.81 1.88
CA ASP A 221 -24.14 28.61 3.04
C ASP A 221 -24.81 29.95 3.50
N GLY A 222 -25.11 30.85 2.58
CA GLY A 222 -25.83 32.10 2.81
C GLY A 222 -25.07 33.08 3.72
N ASN A 223 -25.80 33.72 4.65
CA ASN A 223 -25.26 34.82 5.49
C ASN A 223 -24.19 34.38 6.50
N PHE A 224 -24.02 33.08 6.71
CA PHE A 224 -23.01 32.50 7.59
C PHE A 224 -21.97 31.67 6.82
N GLY A 225 -21.98 31.74 5.48
CA GLY A 225 -20.97 31.11 4.63
C GLY A 225 -19.57 31.68 4.85
N GLY A 226 -18.56 30.89 4.49
CA GLY A 226 -17.16 31.18 4.78
C GLY A 226 -16.21 30.61 3.74
N ASN A 227 -15.02 31.21 3.63
CA ASN A 227 -13.97 30.80 2.69
C ASN A 227 -12.99 29.78 3.28
N PHE A 228 -13.41 29.05 4.33
CA PHE A 228 -12.56 28.07 5.01
C PHE A 228 -12.01 27.03 4.02
N TRP A 229 -12.88 26.32 3.31
CA TRP A 229 -12.49 25.27 2.37
C TRP A 229 -11.65 25.78 1.19
N PRO A 230 -12.06 26.84 0.44
CA PRO A 230 -11.21 27.41 -0.61
C PRO A 230 -9.81 27.80 -0.12
N ASN A 231 -9.68 28.29 1.11
CA ASN A 231 -8.39 28.69 1.64
C ASN A 231 -7.54 27.48 2.07
N ILE A 232 -8.06 26.64 2.97
CA ILE A 232 -7.24 25.62 3.62
C ILE A 232 -6.86 24.47 2.68
N LEU A 233 -7.66 24.17 1.65
CA LEU A 233 -7.38 23.10 0.69
C LEU A 233 -6.23 23.42 -0.26
N ASN A 234 -5.89 24.71 -0.41
CA ASN A 234 -4.70 25.14 -1.12
C ASN A 234 -3.45 25.03 -0.22
N ASN A 235 -3.08 23.79 0.13
CA ASN A 235 -2.01 23.48 1.09
C ASN A 235 -0.87 22.60 0.53
N GLY A 236 -0.99 22.13 -0.71
CA GLY A 236 0.03 21.30 -1.38
C GLY A 236 -0.25 19.79 -1.37
N ALA A 237 -1.34 19.33 -0.76
CA ALA A 237 -1.73 17.92 -0.77
C ALA A 237 -2.05 17.38 -2.18
N LYS A 238 -1.69 16.12 -2.42
CA LYS A 238 -2.02 15.34 -3.62
C LYS A 238 -3.47 14.82 -3.59
N PHE A 239 -3.98 14.46 -2.42
CA PHE A 239 -5.33 13.94 -2.22
C PHE A 239 -5.96 14.44 -0.93
N GLN A 240 -7.23 14.83 -1.00
CA GLN A 240 -7.94 15.43 0.14
C GLN A 240 -9.40 14.99 0.11
N TYR A 241 -9.92 14.57 1.26
CA TYR A 241 -11.32 14.18 1.37
C TYR A 241 -11.91 14.54 2.73
N GLY A 242 -13.22 14.78 2.77
CA GLY A 242 -13.94 15.13 3.99
C GLY A 242 -14.86 14.02 4.45
N GLU A 243 -14.95 13.85 5.76
CA GLU A 243 -16.05 13.13 6.36
C GLU A 243 -17.33 13.96 6.29
N VAL A 244 -18.20 13.58 5.37
CA VAL A 244 -19.52 14.15 5.18
C VAL A 244 -20.53 13.03 5.34
N LEU A 245 -20.92 12.77 6.60
CA LEU A 245 -21.90 11.73 6.90
C LEU A 245 -23.27 12.16 6.36
N GLN A 246 -23.77 11.38 5.41
CA GLN A 246 -24.94 11.68 4.59
C GLN A 246 -26.24 11.75 5.39
N ASP A 247 -26.96 12.87 5.28
CA ASP A 247 -28.30 13.08 5.82
C ASP A 247 -29.09 14.04 4.88
N SER A 248 -30.12 14.72 5.39
CA SER A 248 -30.95 15.64 4.61
C SER A 248 -30.28 17.00 4.32
N VAL A 249 -29.19 17.32 5.02
CA VAL A 249 -28.55 18.65 5.04
C VAL A 249 -27.03 18.60 4.90
N SER A 250 -26.49 17.44 4.54
CA SER A 250 -25.05 17.16 4.42
C SER A 250 -24.37 17.81 3.23
N ARG A 251 -25.11 18.17 2.17
CA ARG A 251 -24.62 18.89 0.98
C ARG A 251 -23.39 18.24 0.31
N GLU A 252 -23.38 16.91 0.20
CA GLU A 252 -22.24 16.12 -0.28
C GLU A 252 -21.77 16.54 -1.69
N ASP A 253 -22.71 16.87 -2.57
CA ASP A 253 -22.45 17.38 -3.93
C ASP A 253 -21.74 18.74 -3.91
N ALA A 254 -22.10 19.61 -2.98
CA ALA A 254 -21.45 20.91 -2.80
C ALA A 254 -20.01 20.74 -2.27
N TYR A 255 -19.80 19.86 -1.28
CA TYR A 255 -18.46 19.51 -0.79
C TYR A 255 -17.60 18.84 -1.88
N ALA A 256 -18.20 18.04 -2.76
CA ALA A 256 -17.52 17.32 -3.84
C ALA A 256 -16.85 18.24 -4.88
N ASN A 257 -17.26 19.53 -4.93
CA ASN A 257 -16.59 20.55 -5.74
C ASN A 257 -15.21 20.94 -5.20
N TYR A 258 -14.96 20.69 -3.92
CA TYR A 258 -13.73 21.09 -3.23
C TYR A 258 -12.82 19.90 -2.90
N MET A 259 -13.39 18.77 -2.50
CA MET A 259 -12.67 17.59 -2.02
C MET A 259 -13.44 16.31 -2.35
N SER A 260 -12.83 15.14 -2.17
CA SER A 260 -13.61 13.89 -2.19
C SER A 260 -14.47 13.77 -0.92
N VAL A 261 -15.53 12.98 -0.95
CA VAL A 261 -16.48 12.82 0.18
C VAL A 261 -16.73 11.36 0.53
N THR A 262 -17.06 11.09 1.79
CA THR A 262 -17.38 9.75 2.28
C THR A 262 -18.75 9.26 1.81
N ALA A 263 -18.82 8.07 1.21
CA ALA A 263 -20.09 7.41 0.86
C ALA A 263 -20.65 6.58 2.04
N SER A 264 -21.08 7.25 3.12
CA SER A 264 -21.46 6.58 4.38
C SER A 264 -22.65 5.62 4.23
N LYS A 265 -23.67 6.00 3.45
CA LYS A 265 -24.84 5.13 3.16
C LYS A 265 -24.47 3.93 2.30
N TYR A 266 -23.47 4.06 1.42
CA TYR A 266 -22.94 2.90 0.71
C TYR A 266 -22.29 1.89 1.65
N GLY A 267 -21.51 2.37 2.63
CA GLY A 267 -20.95 1.51 3.66
C GLY A 267 -22.03 0.73 4.40
N GLN A 268 -23.12 1.39 4.82
CA GLN A 268 -24.28 0.71 5.44
C GLN A 268 -24.89 -0.34 4.49
N ARG A 269 -25.11 0.02 3.22
CA ARG A 269 -25.64 -0.89 2.18
C ARG A 269 -24.78 -2.15 2.02
N VAL A 270 -23.47 -1.99 1.97
CA VAL A 270 -22.52 -3.10 1.86
C VAL A 270 -22.59 -4.00 3.10
N ARG A 271 -22.64 -3.43 4.31
CA ARG A 271 -22.79 -4.19 5.56
C ARG A 271 -24.10 -4.96 5.61
N ASP A 272 -25.21 -4.37 5.21
CA ASP A 272 -26.52 -5.03 5.17
C ASP A 272 -26.51 -6.21 4.19
N ALA A 273 -25.92 -6.00 3.00
CA ALA A 273 -25.86 -6.99 1.95
C ALA A 273 -25.07 -8.24 2.37
N ILE A 274 -23.90 -8.07 3.00
CA ILE A 274 -23.11 -9.22 3.49
C ILE A 274 -23.74 -9.88 4.71
N LYS A 275 -24.38 -9.12 5.63
CA LYS A 275 -25.14 -9.69 6.76
C LYS A 275 -26.29 -10.58 6.27
N ALA A 276 -26.93 -10.19 5.16
CA ALA A 276 -27.99 -10.97 4.52
C ALA A 276 -27.47 -12.14 3.64
N ASN A 277 -26.16 -12.30 3.48
CA ASN A 277 -25.54 -13.18 2.47
C ASN A 277 -26.16 -12.99 1.07
N ASN A 278 -26.29 -11.74 0.63
CA ASN A 278 -26.97 -11.36 -0.60
C ASN A 278 -26.29 -10.15 -1.25
N PHE A 279 -25.54 -10.39 -2.32
CA PHE A 279 -24.90 -9.37 -3.17
C PHE A 279 -25.65 -9.19 -4.49
N SER A 280 -26.97 -8.99 -4.43
CA SER A 280 -27.78 -8.61 -5.60
C SER A 280 -27.25 -7.32 -6.23
N VAL A 281 -26.77 -7.36 -7.48
CA VAL A 281 -26.18 -6.20 -8.17
C VAL A 281 -27.15 -5.01 -8.20
N SER A 282 -28.44 -5.26 -8.36
CA SER A 282 -29.49 -4.22 -8.31
C SER A 282 -29.52 -3.41 -7.01
N ASN A 283 -28.91 -3.91 -5.93
CA ASN A 283 -28.87 -3.28 -4.62
C ASN A 283 -27.50 -2.64 -4.30
N ILE A 284 -26.40 -3.20 -4.82
CA ILE A 284 -25.02 -2.79 -4.48
C ILE A 284 -24.32 -1.97 -5.57
N LEU A 285 -24.94 -1.84 -6.76
CA LEU A 285 -24.37 -1.04 -7.85
C LEU A 285 -24.36 0.45 -7.53
N ASP A 286 -25.47 0.95 -6.98
CA ASP A 286 -25.67 2.34 -6.58
C ASP A 286 -24.91 2.67 -5.29
N TYR A 287 -24.06 3.70 -5.35
CA TYR A 287 -23.30 4.22 -4.21
C TYR A 287 -24.15 5.00 -3.20
N GLN A 288 -25.47 5.09 -3.37
CA GLN A 288 -26.38 5.76 -2.44
C GLN A 288 -26.03 7.25 -2.23
N ILE A 289 -25.45 7.89 -3.23
CA ILE A 289 -24.98 9.27 -3.17
C ILE A 289 -25.00 9.91 -4.56
N ASN A 290 -25.43 11.18 -4.64
CA ASN A 290 -25.43 11.95 -5.89
C ASN A 290 -24.09 12.66 -6.12
N VAL A 291 -22.98 11.91 -6.08
CA VAL A 291 -21.63 12.39 -6.32
C VAL A 291 -20.93 11.39 -7.22
N HIS A 292 -20.17 11.90 -8.21
CA HIS A 292 -19.47 11.05 -9.16
C HIS A 292 -18.49 10.10 -8.42
N PRO A 293 -18.42 8.79 -8.76
CA PRO A 293 -17.60 7.83 -8.02
C PRO A 293 -16.11 8.17 -7.91
N SER A 294 -15.53 8.94 -8.84
CA SER A 294 -14.14 9.41 -8.76
C SER A 294 -13.88 10.44 -7.64
N LYS A 295 -14.93 10.91 -6.97
CA LYS A 295 -14.88 11.84 -5.83
C LYS A 295 -15.34 11.18 -4.54
N LEU A 296 -15.48 9.85 -4.51
CA LEU A 296 -15.94 9.12 -3.34
C LEU A 296 -14.79 8.46 -2.60
N VAL A 297 -14.81 8.52 -1.28
CA VAL A 297 -14.12 7.56 -0.42
C VAL A 297 -15.15 6.58 0.10
N THR A 298 -14.92 5.30 -0.15
CA THR A 298 -15.85 4.21 0.26
C THR A 298 -15.23 3.40 1.39
N TRP A 299 -16.05 2.79 2.23
CA TRP A 299 -15.58 1.84 3.24
C TRP A 299 -16.59 0.71 3.40
N VAL A 300 -16.14 -0.41 3.98
CA VAL A 300 -17.05 -1.40 4.56
C VAL A 300 -17.58 -0.87 5.89
N GLU A 301 -16.68 -0.33 6.71
CA GLU A 301 -16.94 0.24 8.01
C GLU A 301 -15.97 1.39 8.27
N SER A 302 -16.38 2.34 9.11
CA SER A 302 -15.49 3.37 9.64
C SER A 302 -15.04 3.01 11.04
N HIS A 303 -14.07 3.77 11.55
CA HIS A 303 -13.68 3.68 12.95
C HIS A 303 -14.87 4.00 13.88
N ASP A 304 -15.73 4.97 13.54
CA ASP A 304 -16.94 5.27 14.31
C ASP A 304 -17.94 4.13 14.35
N THR A 305 -18.28 3.53 13.21
CA THR A 305 -19.27 2.43 13.19
C THR A 305 -18.78 1.22 13.99
N TYR A 306 -17.47 1.09 14.16
CA TYR A 306 -16.86 0.03 14.97
C TYR A 306 -16.73 0.41 16.45
N ALA A 307 -16.19 1.59 16.74
CA ALA A 307 -15.65 1.96 18.06
C ALA A 307 -16.68 2.68 18.95
N ASN A 308 -17.70 3.31 18.38
CA ASN A 308 -18.76 3.98 19.13
C ASN A 308 -19.79 2.99 19.72
N ASP A 309 -20.88 3.52 20.28
CA ASP A 309 -21.96 2.77 20.88
C ASP A 309 -22.48 1.64 19.99
N VAL A 310 -22.36 0.40 20.48
CA VAL A 310 -22.75 -0.80 19.75
C VAL A 310 -24.27 -0.97 19.63
N THR A 311 -25.06 -0.19 20.39
CA THR A 311 -26.51 -0.18 20.27
C THR A 311 -26.99 0.62 19.06
N ASN A 312 -26.11 1.42 18.44
CA ASN A 312 -26.41 2.11 17.20
C ASN A 312 -26.70 1.08 16.09
N PRO A 313 -27.83 1.19 15.35
CA PRO A 313 -28.17 0.28 14.28
C PRO A 313 -27.10 0.19 13.18
N ASP A 314 -26.30 1.24 12.99
CA ASP A 314 -25.22 1.28 12.00
C ASP A 314 -23.92 0.60 12.46
N SER A 315 -23.89 0.10 13.69
CA SER A 315 -22.75 -0.58 14.28
C SER A 315 -22.25 -1.74 13.41
N SER A 316 -20.95 -1.70 13.11
CA SER A 316 -20.21 -2.71 12.34
C SER A 316 -19.46 -3.69 13.24
N GLN A 317 -19.41 -3.42 14.54
CA GLN A 317 -18.63 -4.17 15.53
C GLN A 317 -18.82 -5.69 15.47
N SER A 318 -20.05 -6.13 15.24
CA SER A 318 -20.41 -7.55 15.20
C SER A 318 -19.96 -8.29 13.94
N MET A 319 -19.48 -7.58 12.91
CA MET A 319 -18.98 -8.20 11.68
C MET A 319 -17.77 -9.06 11.96
N THR A 320 -17.70 -10.20 11.27
CA THR A 320 -16.55 -11.11 11.31
C THR A 320 -15.51 -10.71 10.25
N ASP A 321 -14.27 -11.13 10.44
CA ASP A 321 -13.21 -10.98 9.44
C ASP A 321 -13.63 -11.53 8.06
N GLU A 322 -14.33 -12.66 8.02
CA GLU A 322 -14.85 -13.22 6.77
C GLU A 322 -15.85 -12.27 6.07
N GLN A 323 -16.77 -11.67 6.82
CA GLN A 323 -17.70 -10.69 6.25
C GLN A 323 -16.98 -9.44 5.77
N ILE A 324 -15.96 -8.98 6.50
CA ILE A 324 -15.13 -7.84 6.10
C ILE A 324 -14.39 -8.16 4.81
N LYS A 325 -13.79 -9.35 4.66
CA LYS A 325 -13.11 -9.77 3.42
C LYS A 325 -14.03 -9.73 2.21
N PHE A 326 -15.26 -10.24 2.33
CA PHE A 326 -16.19 -10.28 1.19
C PHE A 326 -16.75 -8.90 0.85
N ALA A 327 -17.03 -8.09 1.88
CA ALA A 327 -17.42 -6.71 1.68
C ALA A 327 -16.26 -5.86 1.10
N TRP A 328 -15.02 -6.12 1.50
CA TRP A 328 -13.83 -5.49 0.95
C TRP A 328 -13.63 -5.87 -0.51
N ALA A 329 -13.73 -7.16 -0.84
CA ALA A 329 -13.68 -7.66 -2.21
C ALA A 329 -14.72 -6.97 -3.11
N LEU A 330 -15.92 -6.71 -2.59
CA LEU A 330 -16.93 -5.92 -3.30
C LEU A 330 -16.45 -4.49 -3.58
N ILE A 331 -16.09 -3.72 -2.55
CA ILE A 331 -15.83 -2.28 -2.76
C ILE A 331 -14.49 -2.01 -3.43
N ALA A 332 -13.46 -2.82 -3.18
CA ALA A 332 -12.12 -2.61 -3.71
C ALA A 332 -11.94 -3.17 -5.13
N ALA A 333 -12.82 -4.05 -5.60
CA ALA A 333 -12.81 -4.47 -7.01
C ALA A 333 -13.48 -3.46 -7.95
N ARG A 334 -14.31 -2.54 -7.43
CA ARG A 334 -14.99 -1.49 -8.22
C ARG A 334 -14.00 -0.63 -9.00
N ALA A 335 -14.44 -0.02 -10.10
CA ALA A 335 -13.69 1.02 -10.83
C ALA A 335 -13.77 2.39 -10.14
N GLY A 336 -14.93 2.71 -9.58
CA GLY A 336 -15.16 3.96 -8.86
C GLY A 336 -14.96 3.84 -7.35
N GLY A 337 -14.78 4.99 -6.70
CA GLY A 337 -14.50 5.08 -5.27
C GLY A 337 -13.05 4.79 -4.91
N THR A 338 -12.57 5.45 -3.87
CA THR A 338 -11.28 5.17 -3.22
C THR A 338 -11.59 4.37 -1.94
N PRO A 339 -11.40 3.04 -1.92
CA PRO A 339 -11.75 2.20 -0.79
C PRO A 339 -10.77 2.40 0.38
N LEU A 340 -11.32 2.51 1.58
CA LEU A 340 -10.61 2.68 2.85
C LEU A 340 -10.81 1.45 3.73
N PHE A 341 -9.72 0.74 3.98
CA PHE A 341 -9.68 -0.45 4.83
C PHE A 341 -9.48 -0.04 6.29
N PHE A 342 -10.43 -0.37 7.16
CA PHE A 342 -10.31 -0.10 8.58
C PHE A 342 -9.53 -1.21 9.31
N SER A 343 -8.36 -0.87 9.84
CA SER A 343 -7.57 -1.81 10.65
C SER A 343 -8.12 -1.91 12.08
N ARG A 344 -8.93 -2.93 12.35
CA ARG A 344 -9.43 -3.24 13.69
C ARG A 344 -8.31 -3.55 14.71
N PRO A 345 -8.53 -3.35 16.02
CA PRO A 345 -7.69 -3.89 17.08
C PRO A 345 -7.50 -5.41 17.00
N VAL A 346 -6.38 -5.91 17.55
CA VAL A 346 -6.11 -7.35 17.60
C VAL A 346 -7.18 -8.06 18.42
N GLY A 347 -7.80 -9.10 17.84
CA GLY A 347 -8.89 -9.86 18.45
C GLY A 347 -10.22 -9.10 18.53
N GLY A 348 -10.31 -7.91 17.92
CA GLY A 348 -11.48 -7.06 17.99
C GLY A 348 -12.61 -7.48 17.05
N GLY A 349 -13.84 -7.60 17.57
CA GLY A 349 -15.07 -7.91 16.82
C GLY A 349 -15.96 -8.97 17.50
N GLY A 350 -17.19 -9.19 16.99
CA GLY A 350 -18.10 -10.22 17.50
C GLY A 350 -19.23 -9.69 18.41
N LYS A 351 -20.15 -10.52 18.90
CA LYS A 351 -21.48 -10.05 19.35
C LYS A 351 -21.58 -9.30 20.70
N SER A 352 -20.49 -9.14 21.46
CA SER A 352 -20.51 -8.49 22.80
C SER A 352 -19.85 -7.11 22.79
N TYR A 353 -20.36 -6.17 23.60
CA TYR A 353 -19.89 -4.79 23.75
C TYR A 353 -18.37 -4.70 24.03
N ASP A 354 -17.83 -5.64 24.81
CA ASP A 354 -16.43 -5.68 25.20
C ASP A 354 -15.50 -6.22 24.12
N ASN A 355 -16.03 -6.88 23.09
CA ASN A 355 -15.18 -7.48 22.07
C ASN A 355 -14.59 -6.45 21.08
N ARG A 356 -14.96 -5.16 21.13
CA ARG A 356 -14.25 -4.10 20.37
C ARG A 356 -12.81 -3.96 20.82
N PHE A 357 -12.62 -4.04 22.13
CA PHE A 357 -11.37 -3.72 22.80
C PHE A 357 -11.03 -4.86 23.77
N PRO A 358 -10.58 -6.02 23.25
CA PRO A 358 -10.32 -7.20 24.07
C PRO A 358 -9.10 -7.07 25.00
N GLY A 359 -8.40 -5.93 24.98
CA GLY A 359 -7.22 -5.67 25.82
C GLY A 359 -5.93 -6.36 25.35
N LEU A 360 -5.90 -6.89 24.12
CA LEU A 360 -4.72 -7.54 23.54
C LEU A 360 -3.68 -6.55 23.00
N THR A 361 -4.12 -5.33 22.70
CA THR A 361 -3.31 -4.21 22.22
C THR A 361 -3.82 -2.93 22.84
N GLN A 362 -2.98 -1.90 22.84
CA GLN A 362 -3.28 -0.55 23.28
C GLN A 362 -3.15 0.45 22.12
N ILE A 363 -3.49 1.72 22.36
CA ILE A 363 -3.18 2.80 21.43
C ILE A 363 -1.66 2.84 21.22
N GLY A 364 -1.25 3.07 19.98
CA GLY A 364 0.12 3.03 19.53
C GLY A 364 0.51 1.70 18.89
N ASP A 365 -0.13 0.59 19.28
CA ASP A 365 0.15 -0.75 18.73
C ASP A 365 -0.45 -0.94 17.34
N ARG A 366 0.00 -2.01 16.68
CA ARG A 366 -0.56 -2.46 15.41
C ARG A 366 -1.93 -3.12 15.63
N GLY A 367 -2.84 -2.94 14.68
CA GLY A 367 -4.08 -3.68 14.58
C GLY A 367 -3.90 -5.15 14.18
N SER A 368 -5.03 -5.82 13.95
CA SER A 368 -5.08 -7.23 13.55
C SER A 368 -4.36 -7.48 12.22
N THR A 369 -4.03 -8.73 11.92
CA THR A 369 -3.35 -9.11 10.68
C THR A 369 -4.27 -9.13 9.46
N LEU A 370 -5.55 -8.75 9.60
CA LEU A 370 -6.52 -8.82 8.51
C LEU A 370 -6.14 -7.93 7.33
N PHE A 371 -5.49 -6.78 7.57
CA PHE A 371 -5.05 -5.86 6.51
C PHE A 371 -4.08 -6.51 5.50
N MET A 372 -3.39 -7.58 5.91
CA MET A 372 -2.43 -8.34 5.09
C MET A 372 -2.90 -9.79 4.84
N ASN A 373 -4.20 -10.07 4.99
CA ASN A 373 -4.76 -11.38 4.61
C ASN A 373 -4.68 -11.59 3.10
N ASP A 374 -4.35 -12.80 2.65
CA ASP A 374 -4.15 -13.12 1.22
C ASP A 374 -5.31 -12.68 0.30
N GLU A 375 -6.57 -12.79 0.74
CA GLU A 375 -7.71 -12.32 -0.06
C GLU A 375 -7.78 -10.79 -0.15
N ILE A 376 -7.47 -10.09 0.95
CA ILE A 376 -7.37 -8.62 0.98
C ILE A 376 -6.23 -8.17 0.06
N VAL A 377 -5.06 -8.78 0.18
CA VAL A 377 -3.87 -8.47 -0.64
C VAL A 377 -4.14 -8.73 -2.12
N ALA A 378 -4.77 -9.85 -2.46
CA ALA A 378 -5.11 -10.17 -3.84
C ALA A 378 -6.07 -9.13 -4.45
N VAL A 379 -7.07 -8.69 -3.69
CA VAL A 379 -8.02 -7.66 -4.15
C VAL A 379 -7.34 -6.28 -4.24
N ASN A 380 -6.47 -5.93 -3.30
CA ASN A 380 -5.71 -4.67 -3.37
C ASN A 380 -4.84 -4.62 -4.64
N LYS A 381 -4.10 -5.71 -4.92
CA LYS A 381 -3.28 -5.84 -6.13
C LYS A 381 -4.15 -5.83 -7.39
N PHE A 382 -5.32 -6.46 -7.35
CA PHE A 382 -6.31 -6.37 -8.44
C PHE A 382 -6.75 -4.93 -8.69
N ARG A 383 -7.12 -4.17 -7.65
CA ARG A 383 -7.51 -2.76 -7.78
C ARG A 383 -6.43 -1.96 -8.51
N ASN A 384 -5.18 -2.08 -8.06
CA ASN A 384 -4.04 -1.37 -8.64
C ASN A 384 -3.78 -1.82 -10.10
N ALA A 385 -3.87 -3.11 -10.40
CA ALA A 385 -3.64 -3.63 -11.75
C ALA A 385 -4.74 -3.22 -12.76
N MET A 386 -5.93 -2.87 -12.26
CA MET A 386 -7.12 -2.54 -13.06
C MET A 386 -7.40 -1.04 -13.14
N VAL A 387 -6.47 -0.17 -12.74
CA VAL A 387 -6.64 1.28 -12.92
C VAL A 387 -6.87 1.60 -14.40
N GLY A 388 -7.85 2.48 -14.67
CA GLY A 388 -8.28 2.86 -16.01
C GLY A 388 -9.29 1.91 -16.67
N GLU A 389 -9.48 0.70 -16.15
CA GLU A 389 -10.45 -0.25 -16.71
C GLU A 389 -11.89 0.11 -16.33
N SER A 390 -12.82 -0.09 -17.26
CA SER A 390 -14.26 -0.03 -16.99
C SER A 390 -14.69 -1.10 -15.97
N GLU A 391 -15.88 -0.98 -15.38
CA GLU A 391 -16.46 -2.03 -14.53
C GLU A 391 -17.73 -2.63 -15.13
N TYR A 392 -17.96 -3.91 -14.87
CA TYR A 392 -19.24 -4.57 -15.08
C TYR A 392 -19.53 -5.55 -13.93
N LEU A 393 -20.61 -5.30 -13.19
CA LEU A 393 -21.04 -6.14 -12.09
C LEU A 393 -22.19 -7.03 -12.56
N ARG A 394 -22.10 -8.34 -12.27
CA ARG A 394 -23.18 -9.30 -12.54
C ARG A 394 -23.34 -10.31 -11.41
N ASN A 395 -24.54 -10.87 -11.30
CA ASN A 395 -24.78 -12.09 -10.55
C ASN A 395 -24.83 -13.25 -11.55
N PRO A 396 -23.76 -14.08 -11.67
CA PRO A 396 -23.76 -15.24 -12.54
C PRO A 396 -25.01 -16.09 -12.34
N ASN A 397 -25.69 -16.46 -13.44
CA ASN A 397 -26.90 -17.29 -13.42
C ASN A 397 -28.06 -16.69 -12.59
N ASN A 398 -28.11 -15.36 -12.44
CA ASN A 398 -29.05 -14.63 -11.57
C ASN A 398 -28.96 -15.03 -10.08
N ASP A 399 -27.83 -15.60 -9.66
CA ASP A 399 -27.60 -16.03 -8.30
C ASP A 399 -27.02 -14.88 -7.46
N ARG A 400 -27.84 -14.32 -6.58
CA ARG A 400 -27.48 -13.19 -5.72
C ARG A 400 -26.44 -13.53 -4.65
N ARG A 401 -26.09 -14.80 -4.47
CA ARG A 401 -25.01 -15.25 -3.58
C ARG A 401 -23.66 -15.33 -4.27
N ILE A 402 -23.63 -15.20 -5.60
CA ILE A 402 -22.42 -15.09 -6.38
C ILE A 402 -22.36 -13.68 -6.96
N LEU A 403 -21.31 -12.94 -6.63
CA LEU A 403 -21.03 -11.65 -7.25
C LEU A 403 -19.80 -11.78 -8.14
N MET A 404 -19.89 -11.25 -9.36
CA MET A 404 -18.78 -11.17 -10.31
C MET A 404 -18.59 -9.71 -10.72
N ILE A 405 -17.39 -9.17 -10.49
CA ILE A 405 -17.00 -7.79 -10.77
C ILE A 405 -15.86 -7.84 -11.79
N GLU A 406 -16.18 -7.50 -13.03
CA GLU A 406 -15.25 -7.53 -14.14
C GLU A 406 -14.67 -6.14 -14.38
N ARG A 407 -13.36 -6.10 -14.67
CA ARG A 407 -12.62 -4.90 -14.99
C ARG A 407 -12.09 -4.99 -16.41
N GLY A 408 -12.77 -4.27 -17.32
CA GLY A 408 -12.58 -4.40 -18.76
C GLY A 408 -12.71 -5.85 -19.21
N ASN A 409 -11.73 -6.30 -20.00
CA ASN A 409 -11.52 -7.70 -20.36
C ASN A 409 -10.27 -8.30 -19.70
N ARG A 410 -9.69 -7.61 -18.71
CA ARG A 410 -8.36 -7.90 -18.15
C ARG A 410 -8.41 -8.65 -16.83
N GLY A 411 -9.45 -8.43 -16.03
CA GLY A 411 -9.54 -9.10 -14.74
C GLY A 411 -10.95 -9.20 -14.20
N VAL A 412 -11.14 -10.13 -13.25
CA VAL A 412 -12.38 -10.31 -12.53
C VAL A 412 -12.14 -10.69 -11.07
N VAL A 413 -13.00 -10.19 -10.19
CA VAL A 413 -13.17 -10.67 -8.81
C VAL A 413 -14.52 -11.38 -8.70
N ILE A 414 -14.53 -12.57 -8.13
CA ILE A 414 -15.75 -13.37 -7.92
C ILE A 414 -15.86 -13.72 -6.43
N ILE A 415 -17.02 -13.49 -5.83
CA ILE A 415 -17.28 -13.77 -4.42
C ILE A 415 -18.36 -14.84 -4.32
N ASN A 416 -18.03 -15.94 -3.62
CA ASN A 416 -18.98 -17.02 -3.34
C ASN A 416 -19.44 -16.96 -1.88
N LEU A 417 -20.72 -16.62 -1.67
CA LEU A 417 -21.31 -16.56 -0.33
C LEU A 417 -21.86 -17.91 0.18
N TYR A 418 -21.87 -18.98 -0.64
CA TYR A 418 -22.29 -20.31 -0.19
C TYR A 418 -21.27 -20.96 0.74
N ASN A 419 -21.77 -21.80 1.66
CA ASN A 419 -20.96 -22.71 2.48
C ASN A 419 -20.49 -23.96 1.71
N SER A 420 -20.73 -24.02 0.40
CA SER A 420 -20.36 -25.12 -0.48
C SER A 420 -19.64 -24.58 -1.71
N ASN A 421 -18.82 -25.44 -2.34
CA ASN A 421 -18.24 -25.15 -3.64
C ASN A 421 -19.36 -24.99 -4.68
N VAL A 422 -19.17 -24.09 -5.65
CA VAL A 422 -20.11 -23.84 -6.74
C VAL A 422 -19.38 -24.04 -8.07
N SER A 423 -19.97 -24.86 -8.96
CA SER A 423 -19.49 -24.99 -10.34
C SER A 423 -19.96 -23.77 -11.14
N LEU A 424 -19.02 -22.95 -11.58
CA LEU A 424 -19.29 -21.76 -12.38
C LEU A 424 -19.24 -22.13 -13.86
N SER A 425 -20.28 -21.75 -14.58
CA SER A 425 -20.30 -21.60 -16.03
C SER A 425 -21.16 -20.38 -16.32
N SER A 426 -20.55 -19.29 -16.78
CA SER A 426 -21.27 -18.02 -16.95
C SER A 426 -20.66 -17.14 -18.04
N PRO A 427 -21.45 -16.28 -18.72
CA PRO A 427 -20.89 -15.27 -19.61
C PRO A 427 -19.93 -14.33 -18.88
N THR A 428 -18.85 -13.94 -19.57
CA THR A 428 -17.81 -13.02 -19.10
C THR A 428 -17.29 -12.13 -20.22
N ASN A 429 -16.84 -10.94 -19.86
CA ASN A 429 -16.07 -10.02 -20.68
C ASN A 429 -14.56 -10.30 -20.60
N LEU A 430 -14.10 -11.12 -19.63
CA LEU A 430 -12.70 -11.49 -19.48
C LEU A 430 -12.20 -12.14 -20.78
N ALA A 431 -10.97 -11.83 -21.20
CA ALA A 431 -10.40 -12.39 -22.40
C ALA A 431 -10.27 -13.93 -22.31
N ASN A 432 -10.31 -14.61 -23.46
CA ASN A 432 -10.05 -16.06 -23.52
C ASN A 432 -8.69 -16.40 -22.92
N GLY A 433 -8.62 -17.50 -22.18
CA GLY A 433 -7.38 -17.93 -21.55
C GLY A 433 -7.61 -18.78 -20.31
N THR A 434 -6.51 -19.16 -19.67
CA THR A 434 -6.50 -19.87 -18.40
C THR A 434 -6.02 -18.90 -17.32
N TYR A 435 -6.74 -18.86 -16.21
CA TYR A 435 -6.50 -17.94 -15.10
C TYR A 435 -6.36 -18.73 -13.81
N THR A 436 -5.23 -18.54 -13.14
CA THR A 436 -5.02 -19.06 -11.79
C THR A 436 -5.54 -18.06 -10.78
N ASN A 437 -6.33 -18.54 -9.81
CA ASN A 437 -6.82 -17.72 -8.72
C ASN A 437 -5.67 -17.22 -7.86
N ARG A 438 -5.54 -15.89 -7.72
CA ARG A 438 -4.47 -15.26 -6.93
C ARG A 438 -4.58 -15.52 -5.43
N THR A 439 -5.71 -16.03 -4.94
CA THR A 439 -5.89 -16.44 -3.53
C THR A 439 -5.62 -17.93 -3.31
N ASN A 440 -5.52 -18.73 -4.38
CA ASN A 440 -5.24 -20.17 -4.31
C ASN A 440 -4.71 -20.68 -5.65
N ASN A 441 -3.40 -20.92 -5.72
CA ASN A 441 -2.72 -21.32 -6.96
C ASN A 441 -3.15 -22.68 -7.54
N ASN A 442 -3.89 -23.51 -6.77
CA ASN A 442 -4.44 -24.78 -7.24
C ASN A 442 -5.84 -24.64 -7.83
N ASN A 443 -6.43 -23.44 -7.77
CA ASN A 443 -7.76 -23.16 -8.27
C ASN A 443 -7.66 -22.39 -9.61
N VAL A 444 -8.07 -23.05 -10.69
CA VAL A 444 -7.89 -22.56 -12.06
C VAL A 444 -9.25 -22.40 -12.74
N PHE A 445 -9.39 -21.32 -13.51
CA PHE A 445 -10.54 -21.02 -14.35
C PHE A 445 -10.12 -20.97 -15.81
N THR A 446 -11.03 -21.33 -16.70
CA THR A 446 -10.83 -21.21 -18.15
C THR A 446 -11.91 -20.34 -18.75
N VAL A 447 -11.50 -19.41 -19.61
CA VAL A 447 -12.39 -18.61 -20.44
C VAL A 447 -12.24 -19.04 -21.89
N SER A 448 -13.36 -19.42 -22.50
CA SER A 448 -13.44 -19.72 -23.92
C SER A 448 -14.76 -19.23 -24.48
N ASN A 449 -14.70 -18.55 -25.64
CA ASN A 449 -15.87 -18.01 -26.33
C ASN A 449 -16.78 -17.15 -25.42
N GLY A 450 -16.17 -16.32 -24.57
CA GLY A 450 -16.90 -15.44 -23.65
C GLY A 450 -17.60 -16.16 -22.49
N ILE A 451 -17.28 -17.43 -22.23
CA ILE A 451 -17.78 -18.19 -21.08
C ILE A 451 -16.62 -18.50 -20.14
N ILE A 452 -16.75 -18.08 -18.87
CA ILE A 452 -15.86 -18.50 -17.80
C ILE A 452 -16.36 -19.79 -17.16
N THR A 453 -15.45 -20.72 -16.92
CA THR A 453 -15.72 -22.00 -16.25
C THR A 453 -14.69 -22.26 -15.14
N GLY A 454 -15.13 -22.88 -14.05
CA GLY A 454 -14.26 -23.28 -12.95
C GLY A 454 -15.04 -23.58 -11.67
N ILE A 455 -14.34 -23.95 -10.61
CA ILE A 455 -14.95 -24.20 -9.30
C ILE A 455 -14.70 -23.01 -8.38
N LEU A 456 -15.75 -22.37 -7.90
CA LEU A 456 -15.68 -21.38 -6.83
C LEU A 456 -15.65 -22.12 -5.48
N PRO A 457 -14.57 -22.01 -4.69
CA PRO A 457 -14.55 -22.61 -3.34
C PRO A 457 -15.66 -22.03 -2.45
N ALA A 458 -16.14 -22.81 -1.48
CA ALA A 458 -17.05 -22.32 -0.44
C ALA A 458 -16.47 -21.08 0.27
N ARG A 459 -17.31 -20.09 0.57
CA ARG A 459 -16.95 -18.87 1.34
C ARG A 459 -15.61 -18.30 0.89
N SER A 460 -15.52 -17.88 -0.37
CA SER A 460 -14.24 -17.46 -0.94
C SER A 460 -14.33 -16.20 -1.79
N VAL A 461 -13.19 -15.52 -1.88
CA VAL A 461 -12.89 -14.53 -2.91
C VAL A 461 -11.94 -15.15 -3.92
N VAL A 462 -12.34 -15.13 -5.19
CA VAL A 462 -11.56 -15.57 -6.33
C VAL A 462 -11.13 -14.34 -7.12
N VAL A 463 -9.83 -14.19 -7.35
CA VAL A 463 -9.25 -13.04 -8.07
C VAL A 463 -8.50 -13.55 -9.27
N LEU A 464 -8.91 -13.13 -10.48
CA LEU A 464 -8.39 -13.64 -11.74
C LEU A 464 -7.95 -12.47 -12.62
N TYR A 465 -6.68 -12.46 -12.97
CA TYR A 465 -6.07 -11.64 -14.01
C TYR A 465 -4.67 -12.19 -14.27
N ASN A 466 -4.17 -12.00 -15.48
CA ASN A 466 -2.78 -12.31 -15.78
C ASN A 466 -1.93 -11.05 -15.55
N ASP A 467 -0.72 -11.21 -15.03
CA ASP A 467 0.23 -10.09 -14.82
C ASP A 467 0.68 -9.47 -16.15
N THR A 468 0.32 -10.09 -17.27
CA THR A 468 0.37 -9.49 -18.59
C THR A 468 -0.73 -8.42 -18.72
N PRO A 469 -0.37 -7.13 -18.80
CA PRO A 469 -1.33 -6.11 -19.19
C PRO A 469 -1.73 -6.38 -20.64
N GLY A 470 -3.02 -6.59 -20.90
CA GLY A 470 -3.53 -6.47 -22.26
C GLY A 470 -3.25 -5.06 -22.77
N GLY A 471 -2.51 -4.95 -23.88
CA GLY A 471 -2.35 -3.75 -24.70
C GLY A 471 -1.44 -2.67 -24.13
N GLY A 472 -0.18 -2.63 -24.60
CA GLY A 472 0.69 -1.47 -24.44
C GLY A 472 0.08 -0.25 -25.15
N GLY A 473 -0.57 0.62 -24.38
CA GLY A 473 -0.95 1.95 -24.84
C GLY A 473 0.27 2.85 -25.03
N SER A 474 0.13 3.87 -25.87
CA SER A 474 1.10 4.95 -26.05
C SER A 474 1.56 5.52 -24.69
N GLY A 475 2.86 5.68 -24.49
CA GLY A 475 3.49 6.15 -23.25
C GLY A 475 4.23 5.09 -22.44
N ALA A 476 4.19 3.81 -22.86
CA ALA A 476 4.88 2.72 -22.18
C ALA A 476 6.42 2.86 -22.24
N VAL A 477 7.10 2.92 -21.09
CA VAL A 477 8.57 2.88 -21.03
C VAL A 477 9.05 1.42 -20.97
N ILE A 478 10.00 1.04 -21.82
CA ILE A 478 10.67 -0.26 -21.77
C ILE A 478 12.18 -0.09 -21.60
N THR A 479 12.82 -1.05 -20.94
CA THR A 479 14.26 -1.04 -20.65
C THR A 479 14.93 -2.30 -21.18
N PHE A 480 16.12 -2.19 -21.75
CA PHE A 480 16.94 -3.31 -22.19
C PHE A 480 18.29 -3.31 -21.48
N GLN A 481 18.64 -4.44 -20.86
CA GLN A 481 19.98 -4.72 -20.34
C GLN A 481 20.82 -5.35 -21.46
N LYS A 482 21.79 -4.59 -21.97
CA LYS A 482 22.64 -5.11 -23.04
C LYS A 482 23.61 -6.18 -22.53
N PRO A 483 23.89 -7.22 -23.32
CA PRO A 483 25.03 -8.12 -23.10
C PRO A 483 26.37 -7.38 -23.12
N SER A 484 27.37 -7.94 -22.43
CA SER A 484 28.72 -7.35 -22.37
C SER A 484 29.41 -7.29 -23.75
N ASN A 485 29.09 -8.22 -24.64
CA ASN A 485 29.64 -8.32 -25.99
C ASN A 485 28.94 -7.45 -27.05
N TRP A 486 27.91 -6.69 -26.69
CA TRP A 486 27.22 -5.76 -27.59
C TRP A 486 27.81 -4.34 -27.55
N GLY A 487 27.75 -3.63 -28.69
CA GLY A 487 28.09 -2.22 -28.82
C GLY A 487 27.20 -1.28 -28.00
N SER A 488 27.54 0.01 -27.95
CA SER A 488 26.80 1.02 -27.17
C SER A 488 25.66 1.70 -27.93
N ASN A 489 25.52 1.45 -29.23
CA ASN A 489 24.48 2.06 -30.06
C ASN A 489 23.20 1.21 -30.05
N ILE A 490 22.58 1.07 -28.87
CA ILE A 490 21.40 0.23 -28.71
C ILE A 490 20.17 0.89 -29.35
N ARG A 491 19.49 0.11 -30.19
CA ARG A 491 18.25 0.47 -30.87
C ARG A 491 17.13 -0.49 -30.52
N VAL A 492 15.92 0.02 -30.66
CA VAL A 492 14.68 -0.73 -30.46
C VAL A 492 13.83 -0.64 -31.72
N TYR A 493 13.41 -1.81 -32.19
CA TYR A 493 12.48 -1.96 -33.31
C TYR A 493 11.16 -2.52 -32.77
N ILE A 494 10.05 -1.81 -33.00
CA ILE A 494 8.73 -2.22 -32.51
C ILE A 494 7.76 -2.30 -33.68
N TYR A 495 7.06 -3.42 -33.80
CA TYR A 495 6.11 -3.69 -34.87
C TYR A 495 4.86 -4.39 -34.34
N ASP A 496 3.76 -4.32 -35.10
CA ASP A 496 2.55 -5.05 -34.76
C ASP A 496 2.65 -6.50 -35.29
N GLY A 497 2.71 -7.46 -34.38
CA GLY A 497 2.75 -8.89 -34.67
C GLY A 497 1.52 -9.41 -35.43
N ASN A 498 0.46 -8.61 -35.56
CA ASN A 498 -0.73 -8.92 -36.33
C ASN A 498 -0.73 -8.30 -37.76
N GLY A 499 0.34 -7.59 -38.16
CA GLY A 499 0.47 -7.01 -39.50
C GLY A 499 0.02 -5.54 -39.63
N GLY A 500 0.07 -4.78 -38.54
CA GLY A 500 -0.33 -3.36 -38.45
C GLY A 500 0.77 -2.31 -38.69
N GLY A 501 1.97 -2.71 -39.12
CA GLY A 501 3.11 -1.82 -39.38
C GLY A 501 4.15 -1.75 -38.25
N GLU A 502 5.07 -0.78 -38.34
CA GLU A 502 6.22 -0.61 -37.44
C GLU A 502 6.41 0.87 -37.05
N ILE A 503 7.00 1.14 -35.88
CA ILE A 503 7.20 2.52 -35.41
C ILE A 503 8.28 3.26 -36.21
N ALA A 504 9.21 2.53 -36.81
CA ALA A 504 10.29 3.02 -37.66
C ALA A 504 10.88 1.85 -38.45
N PRO A 505 11.39 2.07 -39.67
CA PRO A 505 12.10 1.04 -40.44
C PRO A 505 13.27 0.44 -39.66
N TRP A 506 13.56 -0.84 -39.91
CA TRP A 506 14.74 -1.50 -39.36
C TRP A 506 16.03 -0.68 -39.60
N PRO A 507 16.91 -0.49 -38.61
CA PRO A 507 17.00 -1.19 -37.32
C PRO A 507 16.25 -0.53 -36.15
N GLY A 508 15.24 0.30 -36.44
CA GLY A 508 14.45 0.98 -35.43
C GLY A 508 15.12 2.24 -34.88
N VAL A 509 14.64 2.68 -33.72
CA VAL A 509 15.00 3.96 -33.09
C VAL A 509 16.05 3.80 -32.01
N SER A 510 16.91 4.80 -31.83
CA SER A 510 17.92 4.79 -30.77
C SER A 510 17.26 4.85 -29.38
N MET A 511 17.78 4.05 -28.45
CA MET A 511 17.36 4.07 -27.05
C MET A 511 18.21 5.05 -26.23
N THR A 512 17.65 5.55 -25.14
CA THR A 512 18.35 6.41 -24.17
C THR A 512 19.26 5.56 -23.28
N ASN A 513 20.55 5.89 -23.19
CA ASN A 513 21.48 5.22 -22.28
C ASN A 513 21.29 5.70 -20.84
N ASN A 514 20.97 4.79 -19.92
CA ASN A 514 20.72 5.10 -18.50
C ASN A 514 21.92 4.76 -17.59
N GLY A 515 23.04 4.28 -18.15
CA GLY A 515 24.19 3.77 -17.38
C GLY A 515 24.07 2.28 -17.04
N ASN A 516 25.15 1.69 -16.51
CA ASN A 516 25.23 0.28 -16.10
C ASN A 516 24.82 -0.75 -17.19
N GLY A 517 24.95 -0.39 -18.47
CA GLY A 517 24.56 -1.25 -19.60
C GLY A 517 23.05 -1.31 -19.85
N THR A 518 22.26 -0.41 -19.26
CA THR A 518 20.81 -0.32 -19.47
C THR A 518 20.44 0.80 -20.43
N TYR A 519 19.42 0.55 -21.25
CA TYR A 519 18.92 1.48 -22.25
C TYR A 519 17.38 1.51 -22.21
N SER A 520 16.75 2.68 -22.31
CA SER A 520 15.28 2.81 -22.25
C SER A 520 14.69 3.47 -23.49
N TYR A 521 13.42 3.18 -23.74
CA TYR A 521 12.63 3.82 -24.79
C TYR A 521 11.18 3.97 -24.34
N THR A 522 10.58 5.13 -24.64
CA THR A 522 9.15 5.37 -24.44
C THR A 522 8.41 5.08 -25.74
N TYR A 523 7.58 4.05 -25.72
CA TYR A 523 6.76 3.63 -26.84
C TYR A 523 5.69 4.66 -27.15
N THR A 524 5.65 5.11 -28.41
CA THR A 524 4.71 6.14 -28.90
C THR A 524 3.65 5.57 -29.85
N GLY A 525 3.61 4.25 -30.04
CA GLY A 525 2.66 3.58 -30.94
C GLY A 525 1.36 3.15 -30.26
N ASN A 526 0.46 2.54 -31.06
CA ASN A 526 -0.82 2.02 -30.59
C ASN A 526 -1.19 0.70 -31.31
N PHE A 527 -0.22 -0.21 -31.43
CA PHE A 527 -0.40 -1.52 -32.03
C PHE A 527 -1.24 -2.47 -31.17
N ALA A 528 -1.98 -3.36 -31.83
CA ALA A 528 -2.81 -4.36 -31.15
C ALA A 528 -1.97 -5.49 -30.54
N ASN A 529 -0.84 -5.82 -31.16
CA ASN A 529 0.12 -6.81 -30.66
C ASN A 529 1.56 -6.28 -30.82
N PRO A 530 2.00 -5.30 -30.02
CA PRO A 530 3.34 -4.73 -30.15
C PRO A 530 4.41 -5.77 -29.77
N LEU A 531 5.29 -6.08 -30.72
CA LEU A 531 6.48 -6.91 -30.54
C LEU A 531 7.73 -6.05 -30.64
N VAL A 532 8.73 -6.32 -29.80
CA VAL A 532 9.97 -5.56 -29.68
C VAL A 532 11.20 -6.43 -30.00
N ILE A 533 12.13 -5.87 -30.78
CA ILE A 533 13.47 -6.41 -31.04
C ILE A 533 14.50 -5.35 -30.61
N PHE A 534 15.52 -5.78 -29.86
CA PHE A 534 16.66 -4.93 -29.52
C PHE A 534 17.86 -5.30 -30.39
N ASN A 535 18.65 -4.31 -30.78
CA ASN A 535 19.87 -4.53 -31.56
C ASN A 535 20.93 -3.45 -31.27
N ASP A 536 22.19 -3.69 -31.62
CA ASP A 536 23.28 -2.70 -31.56
C ASP A 536 23.79 -2.26 -32.96
N GLY A 537 23.06 -2.65 -34.02
CA GLY A 537 23.46 -2.51 -35.42
C GLY A 537 24.26 -3.68 -36.00
N THR A 538 24.82 -4.57 -35.16
CA THR A 538 25.54 -5.79 -35.57
C THR A 538 24.88 -7.06 -35.03
N ASN A 539 24.49 -7.04 -33.75
CA ASN A 539 23.84 -8.09 -33.01
C ASN A 539 22.37 -7.72 -32.75
N GLN A 540 21.51 -8.73 -32.59
CA GLN A 540 20.10 -8.54 -32.23
C GLN A 540 19.58 -9.65 -31.32
N THR A 541 18.46 -9.38 -30.65
CA THR A 541 17.67 -10.39 -29.94
C THR A 541 16.88 -11.27 -30.91
N SER A 542 16.04 -12.18 -30.41
CA SER A 542 15.24 -13.09 -31.25
C SER A 542 14.58 -12.36 -32.43
N HIS A 543 14.71 -12.94 -33.63
CA HIS A 543 14.10 -12.41 -34.87
C HIS A 543 12.57 -12.33 -34.80
N SER A 544 11.94 -13.16 -33.96
CA SER A 544 10.50 -13.15 -33.74
C SER A 544 9.99 -11.99 -32.89
N GLY A 545 10.89 -11.20 -32.29
CA GLY A 545 10.56 -10.21 -31.28
C GLY A 545 10.04 -10.80 -29.97
N PHE A 546 9.91 -9.94 -28.96
CA PHE A 546 9.27 -10.23 -27.67
C PHE A 546 8.02 -9.39 -27.52
N PRO A 547 6.98 -9.86 -26.82
CA PRO A 547 5.85 -9.00 -26.45
C PRO A 547 6.33 -7.74 -25.72
N LEU A 548 5.88 -6.57 -26.17
CA LEU A 548 6.12 -5.31 -25.48
C LEU A 548 5.23 -5.22 -24.23
N VAL A 549 5.86 -4.99 -23.09
CA VAL A 549 5.24 -4.89 -21.77
C VAL A 549 5.59 -3.52 -21.22
N ALA A 550 4.58 -2.74 -20.86
CA ALA A 550 4.80 -1.43 -20.25
C ALA A 550 5.58 -1.57 -18.92
N GLY A 551 6.66 -0.80 -18.78
CA GLY A 551 7.60 -0.94 -17.66
C GLY A 551 8.54 -2.14 -17.76
N GLY A 552 8.46 -2.94 -18.84
CA GLY A 552 9.20 -4.18 -18.99
C GLY A 552 10.71 -3.96 -19.06
N VAL A 553 11.46 -4.79 -18.34
CA VAL A 553 12.92 -4.89 -18.44
C VAL A 553 13.25 -6.14 -19.24
N TYR A 554 14.07 -6.01 -20.27
CA TYR A 554 14.42 -7.07 -21.21
C TYR A 554 15.92 -7.36 -21.17
N ASN A 555 16.30 -8.59 -21.47
CA ASN A 555 17.67 -8.96 -21.82
C ASN A 555 17.69 -9.73 -23.16
N ILE A 556 18.82 -10.33 -23.53
CA ILE A 556 18.96 -11.08 -24.79
C ILE A 556 17.91 -12.20 -24.96
N ASN A 557 17.40 -12.75 -23.85
CA ASN A 557 16.45 -13.86 -23.83
C ASN A 557 14.98 -13.42 -23.76
N GLY A 558 14.71 -12.11 -23.68
CA GLY A 558 13.35 -11.56 -23.62
C GLY A 558 13.04 -10.81 -22.33
N LEU A 559 11.76 -10.74 -21.99
CA LEU A 559 11.26 -10.05 -20.80
C LEU A 559 11.81 -10.74 -19.53
N VAL A 560 12.39 -9.95 -18.64
CA VAL A 560 12.81 -10.37 -17.31
C VAL A 560 11.57 -10.31 -16.40
N THR A 561 10.87 -11.44 -16.25
CA THR A 561 9.68 -11.55 -15.38
C THR A 561 10.10 -11.83 -13.93
N ASN A 562 9.75 -10.94 -13.01
CA ASN A 562 9.81 -11.22 -11.57
C ASN A 562 8.65 -12.15 -11.18
N ASN A 563 8.89 -13.47 -11.14
CA ASN A 563 7.94 -14.44 -10.58
C ASN A 563 8.40 -14.87 -9.18
N SER A 564 7.44 -14.94 -8.26
CA SER A 564 7.57 -15.23 -6.82
C SER A 564 8.05 -16.64 -6.44
N ASN A 565 8.77 -17.34 -7.34
CA ASN A 565 9.28 -18.68 -7.11
C ASN A 565 10.73 -18.66 -6.58
N ILE A 566 10.92 -17.92 -5.48
CA ILE A 566 12.24 -17.68 -4.89
C ILE A 566 12.41 -18.46 -3.58
N ILE A 567 13.66 -18.77 -3.26
CA ILE A 567 14.06 -19.27 -1.96
C ILE A 567 15.09 -18.33 -1.33
N THR A 568 14.83 -17.89 -0.10
CA THR A 568 15.77 -17.09 0.69
C THR A 568 16.34 -17.95 1.80
N ILE A 569 17.66 -18.06 1.86
CA ILE A 569 18.37 -18.96 2.78
C ILE A 569 19.30 -18.14 3.67
N TYR A 570 19.09 -18.22 4.98
CA TYR A 570 19.99 -17.72 6.01
C TYR A 570 20.87 -18.86 6.54
N TYR A 571 22.18 -18.77 6.38
CA TYR A 571 23.14 -19.79 6.85
C TYR A 571 24.01 -19.25 7.97
N TYR A 572 23.99 -19.89 9.14
CA TYR A 572 24.80 -19.49 10.29
C TYR A 572 26.25 -19.95 10.12
N THR A 573 27.20 -19.02 10.08
CA THR A 573 28.62 -19.36 9.96
C THR A 573 29.52 -18.22 10.45
N SER A 574 30.72 -18.59 10.91
CA SER A 574 31.80 -17.64 11.23
C SER A 574 32.70 -17.34 10.02
N TRP A 575 32.44 -17.94 8.85
CA TRP A 575 33.27 -17.72 7.66
C TRP A 575 33.15 -16.28 7.14
N SER A 576 34.29 -15.66 6.85
CA SER A 576 34.36 -14.32 6.26
C SER A 576 33.68 -14.31 4.88
N ASN A 577 34.04 -15.28 4.04
CA ASN A 577 33.37 -15.57 2.77
C ASN A 577 32.60 -16.89 2.88
N CYS A 578 31.35 -16.91 2.45
CA CYS A 578 30.52 -18.11 2.43
C CYS A 578 29.88 -18.22 1.05
N TYR A 579 30.04 -19.35 0.40
CA TYR A 579 29.46 -19.67 -0.90
C TYR A 579 28.42 -20.77 -0.73
N ILE A 580 27.33 -20.66 -1.49
CA ILE A 580 26.36 -21.74 -1.67
C ILE A 580 26.59 -22.38 -3.04
N HIS A 581 26.88 -23.67 -3.04
CA HIS A 581 26.92 -24.49 -4.25
C HIS A 581 25.62 -25.28 -4.29
N TYR A 582 24.82 -25.10 -5.33
CA TYR A 582 23.45 -25.65 -5.36
C TYR A 582 23.05 -26.20 -6.73
N GLN A 583 21.96 -26.96 -6.73
CA GLN A 583 21.25 -27.53 -7.88
C GLN A 583 19.75 -27.27 -7.71
N ILE A 584 19.12 -26.67 -8.72
CA ILE A 584 17.66 -26.44 -8.75
C ILE A 584 16.99 -27.64 -9.40
N GLY A 585 15.99 -28.23 -8.73
CA GLY A 585 15.30 -29.44 -9.19
C GLY A 585 16.27 -30.59 -9.52
N SER A 586 16.17 -31.07 -10.75
CA SER A 586 17.08 -32.07 -11.36
C SER A 586 18.12 -31.46 -12.30
N GLY A 587 18.30 -30.14 -12.29
CA GLY A 587 19.20 -29.39 -13.18
C GLY A 587 20.70 -29.64 -12.94
N SER A 588 21.57 -28.80 -13.49
CA SER A 588 23.02 -28.90 -13.19
C SER A 588 23.37 -28.21 -11.87
N TRP A 589 24.42 -28.69 -11.19
CA TRP A 589 25.01 -27.96 -10.07
C TRP A 589 25.72 -26.71 -10.57
N THR A 590 25.69 -25.64 -9.78
CA THR A 590 26.54 -24.45 -9.99
C THR A 590 28.03 -24.82 -10.09
N THR A 591 28.88 -24.04 -10.75
CA THR A 591 30.33 -24.34 -10.78
C THR A 591 30.97 -24.05 -9.42
N VAL A 592 31.84 -24.93 -8.93
CA VAL A 592 32.59 -24.75 -7.66
C VAL A 592 33.43 -23.47 -7.71
N PRO A 593 33.42 -22.60 -6.67
CA PRO A 593 32.88 -22.81 -5.32
C PRO A 593 31.37 -22.52 -5.15
N GLY A 594 30.64 -22.21 -6.20
CA GLY A 594 29.23 -21.80 -6.12
C GLY A 594 29.10 -20.28 -6.04
N VAL A 595 27.95 -19.81 -5.55
CA VAL A 595 27.59 -18.39 -5.51
C VAL A 595 27.89 -17.80 -4.14
N LEU A 596 28.58 -16.65 -4.11
CA LEU A 596 28.90 -15.94 -2.87
C LEU A 596 27.61 -15.45 -2.19
N MET A 597 27.48 -15.70 -0.88
CA MET A 597 26.37 -15.22 -0.05
C MET A 597 26.71 -13.86 0.61
N SER A 598 25.69 -13.02 0.75
CA SER A 598 25.80 -11.70 1.39
C SER A 598 25.77 -11.78 2.91
N ASN A 599 26.21 -10.73 3.61
CA ASN A 599 25.96 -10.60 5.05
C ASN A 599 24.46 -10.38 5.30
N SER A 600 23.93 -11.01 6.35
CA SER A 600 22.56 -10.81 6.82
C SER A 600 22.48 -9.66 7.84
N SER A 601 21.29 -9.10 8.04
CA SER A 601 20.96 -8.25 9.20
C SER A 601 20.92 -9.02 10.52
N TYR A 602 20.75 -10.35 10.46
CA TYR A 602 20.82 -11.24 11.62
C TYR A 602 22.28 -11.60 11.93
N SER A 603 22.72 -11.27 13.15
CA SER A 603 24.10 -11.47 13.58
C SER A 603 24.56 -12.93 13.43
N GLY A 604 25.70 -13.14 12.77
CA GLY A 604 26.27 -14.48 12.52
C GLY A 604 25.68 -15.24 11.33
N TYR A 605 24.74 -14.65 10.58
CA TYR A 605 24.15 -15.28 9.39
C TYR A 605 24.64 -14.65 8.08
N LYS A 606 24.77 -15.50 7.06
CA LYS A 606 24.90 -15.13 5.65
C LYS A 606 23.56 -15.35 4.96
N THR A 607 23.24 -14.58 3.92
CA THR A 607 21.96 -14.67 3.22
C THR A 607 22.13 -14.69 1.70
N ILE A 608 21.25 -15.42 1.03
CA ILE A 608 21.09 -15.38 -0.43
C ILE A 608 19.61 -15.60 -0.79
N THR A 609 19.18 -15.02 -1.90
CA THR A 609 17.90 -15.32 -2.54
C THR A 609 18.17 -15.91 -3.92
N ILE A 610 17.56 -17.06 -4.21
CA ILE A 610 17.74 -17.82 -5.45
C ILE A 610 16.38 -17.98 -6.12
N ASP A 611 16.29 -17.62 -7.41
CA ASP A 611 15.13 -17.89 -8.25
C ASP A 611 15.15 -19.35 -8.72
N LEU A 612 14.06 -20.07 -8.47
CA LEU A 612 13.91 -21.47 -8.83
C LEU A 612 13.32 -21.67 -10.25
N GLY A 613 12.97 -20.59 -10.96
CA GLY A 613 12.34 -20.64 -12.27
C GLY A 613 10.94 -21.23 -12.17
N THR A 614 10.71 -22.41 -12.73
CA THR A 614 9.46 -23.19 -12.58
C THR A 614 9.59 -24.38 -11.62
N ASN A 615 10.78 -24.62 -11.06
CA ASN A 615 11.03 -25.73 -10.13
C ASN A 615 10.63 -25.35 -8.71
N THR A 616 10.33 -26.33 -7.86
CA THR A 616 9.96 -26.10 -6.46
C THR A 616 11.01 -26.56 -5.45
N THR A 617 12.11 -27.14 -5.91
CA THR A 617 13.10 -27.77 -5.04
C THR A 617 14.52 -27.28 -5.32
N LEU A 618 15.34 -27.25 -4.28
CA LEU A 618 16.76 -26.90 -4.36
C LEU A 618 17.57 -27.80 -3.44
N ARG A 619 18.73 -28.27 -3.92
CA ARG A 619 19.76 -28.95 -3.12
C ARG A 619 20.98 -28.06 -3.01
N ALA A 620 21.61 -28.01 -1.84
CA ALA A 620 22.78 -27.15 -1.62
C ALA A 620 23.80 -27.72 -0.64
N CYS A 621 25.04 -27.27 -0.81
CA CYS A 621 26.11 -27.31 0.19
C CYS A 621 26.67 -25.91 0.38
N PHE A 622 27.34 -25.67 1.51
CA PHE A 622 28.00 -24.41 1.79
C PHE A 622 29.51 -24.60 1.87
N ASN A 623 30.30 -23.60 1.49
CA ASN A 623 31.75 -23.64 1.63
C ASN A 623 32.36 -22.25 1.84
N ASN A 624 33.61 -22.21 2.28
CA ASN A 624 34.34 -20.96 2.53
C ASN A 624 35.15 -20.43 1.32
N GLY A 625 34.99 -21.04 0.15
CA GLY A 625 35.76 -20.72 -1.06
C GLY A 625 37.24 -21.14 -1.03
N SER A 626 37.69 -21.80 0.03
CA SER A 626 39.09 -22.21 0.25
C SER A 626 39.24 -23.67 0.68
N GLY A 627 38.26 -24.52 0.34
CA GLY A 627 38.33 -25.98 0.49
C GLY A 627 37.66 -26.55 1.74
N THR A 628 37.06 -25.74 2.61
CA THR A 628 36.22 -26.22 3.72
C THR A 628 34.75 -26.24 3.29
N TRP A 629 34.08 -27.38 3.48
CA TRP A 629 32.71 -27.63 3.05
C TRP A 629 31.83 -28.05 4.22
N ASP A 630 30.58 -27.58 4.17
CA ASP A 630 29.45 -28.12 4.92
C ASP A 630 28.45 -28.71 3.91
N ASN A 631 28.52 -30.02 3.76
CA ASN A 631 27.64 -30.81 2.91
C ASN A 631 26.66 -31.68 3.74
N ASN A 632 26.42 -31.28 4.99
CA ASN A 632 25.51 -31.98 5.90
C ASN A 632 25.83 -33.48 6.05
N SER A 633 27.10 -33.82 6.27
CA SER A 633 27.58 -35.21 6.33
C SER A 633 27.28 -36.03 5.06
N ASN A 634 27.58 -35.47 3.89
CA ASN A 634 27.31 -36.05 2.55
C ASN A 634 25.82 -36.20 2.16
N ASN A 635 24.88 -35.56 2.88
CA ASN A 635 23.44 -35.66 2.57
C ASN A 635 22.89 -34.50 1.74
N ASP A 636 23.65 -33.40 1.63
CA ASP A 636 23.23 -32.09 1.15
C ASP A 636 22.08 -31.48 1.99
N TYR A 637 21.90 -30.17 1.87
CA TYR A 637 20.71 -29.47 2.35
C TYR A 637 19.63 -29.53 1.27
N ARG A 638 18.41 -29.93 1.65
CA ARG A 638 17.28 -30.11 0.73
C ARG A 638 16.14 -29.18 1.10
N PHE A 639 15.80 -28.31 0.17
CA PHE A 639 14.67 -27.40 0.28
C PHE A 639 13.60 -27.85 -0.71
N ASN A 640 12.42 -28.20 -0.19
CA ASN A 640 11.38 -28.87 -0.97
C ASN A 640 10.24 -27.95 -1.43
N SER A 641 10.33 -26.66 -1.11
CA SER A 641 9.41 -25.64 -1.56
C SER A 641 10.11 -24.26 -1.59
N PRO A 642 9.59 -23.30 -2.37
CA PRO A 642 9.96 -21.89 -2.24
C PRO A 642 9.67 -21.37 -0.83
N GLY A 643 10.35 -20.31 -0.40
CA GLY A 643 10.14 -19.72 0.91
C GLY A 643 11.42 -19.23 1.59
N VAL A 644 11.29 -18.87 2.87
CA VAL A 644 12.41 -18.39 3.69
C VAL A 644 12.85 -19.50 4.63
N TYR A 645 14.16 -19.75 4.70
CA TYR A 645 14.73 -20.81 5.52
C TYR A 645 15.95 -20.34 6.28
N THR A 646 16.11 -20.89 7.48
CA THR A 646 17.31 -20.75 8.31
C THR A 646 18.01 -22.09 8.41
N VAL A 647 19.32 -22.10 8.20
CA VAL A 647 20.20 -23.26 8.29
C VAL A 647 21.22 -23.03 9.40
N ARG A 648 21.22 -23.91 10.39
CA ARG A 648 22.16 -23.85 11.51
C ARG A 648 22.42 -25.25 12.07
N ASN A 649 23.69 -25.59 12.28
CA ASN A 649 24.13 -26.86 12.88
C ASN A 649 23.51 -28.10 12.20
N GLY A 650 23.47 -28.13 10.85
CA GLY A 650 22.89 -29.26 10.11
C GLY A 650 21.37 -29.24 9.96
N THR A 651 20.66 -28.33 10.63
CA THR A 651 19.19 -28.29 10.62
C THR A 651 18.66 -27.16 9.74
N ILE A 652 17.60 -27.46 8.97
CA ILE A 652 16.81 -26.47 8.21
C ILE A 652 15.54 -26.15 8.99
N THR A 653 15.24 -24.88 9.18
CA THR A 653 14.00 -24.39 9.81
C THR A 653 13.33 -23.39 8.89
N SER A 654 12.00 -23.42 8.78
CA SER A 654 11.25 -22.42 8.01
C SER A 654 11.23 -21.08 8.74
N GLY A 655 11.35 -19.99 8.00
CA GLY A 655 11.39 -18.62 8.52
C GLY A 655 12.81 -18.04 8.65
N SER A 656 12.86 -16.73 8.91
CA SER A 656 14.09 -15.99 9.20
C SER A 656 14.70 -16.41 10.54
N PRO A 657 15.99 -16.12 10.80
CA PRO A 657 16.60 -16.35 12.10
C PRO A 657 15.83 -15.62 13.21
N ASN A 658 15.68 -16.30 14.37
CA ASN A 658 15.12 -15.72 15.59
C ASN A 658 16.17 -15.01 16.43
#